data_AF-A0A422NJT2-F1
#
_entry.id   AF-A0A422NJT2-F1
#
_cell.length_a   1.000
_cell.length_b   1.000
_cell.length_c   1.000
_cell.angle_alpha   90.00
_cell.angle_beta   90.00
_cell.angle_gamma   90.00
#
_symmetry.space_group_name_H-M   'P 1'
#
loop_
_entity.id
_entity.type
_entity.pdbx_description
1 polymer ?
#
loop_
_entity_poly.entity_id
_entity_poly.type
_entity_poly.pdbx_seq_one_letter_code
_entity_poly.pdbx_strand_id
1 'polypeptide(L)'
;MIRRRFVCASRAASTSVVFSAQREQGGLHTFIRDAKPSSFTAPRQVSNADNAHTLSSSASTDWATQMQRELFGETDPLGGQAHKDYYRDPACGYSPQYAPRNFSEGGAISYHHAQSPREYAEATHHRGWLDHDVSRMQENFSEQRAWLRGMESPTEREELSRRCTAEHHVADTLVENQSLHLVNQVHNSTSTSGSALRQQTVVDRYQLAGQQAPLAASDGMGREELANAYRVATETARDDWIAENLRIVHGLREKEKYDFTVLQRSTRIPFQGYDMDRFLAQQKGTPYGAQQLPPNIASSDMDEAQRALRDPTTTVPSFEALSQKAFARNTVRDHPTTGEELTEEIVDSMRTTREVFKRQREQERAQRFGLGRQGALVQDGGPDKRTLKKHTNDERILDAMFFRSNAYRKTPTDEHWNPYLRQDTTHGVAHLLNNKFDILRREDRLAKGEQDLTERSVMHLGVPIQQTIDEFVLRHYNARGERPLDYFKPFPGFRDLRLNRMYRDVEGFSLMKQRPEFLEWELFTRYRAHHQQRRRIALLHGLEPVTNETAQERDARRRKLDELCECTPFDERELHLNDDEMKVGVEALRSWFGVYMLPSPTVVEAVVGATTSLNLHLFPLQDEMGTADTRENVLSARYFNRMLLMEAFQYRVGRAFMGSVNGKAPEPVVQYMQPPEVLRHFTAEERAMYEQYVKEQTSQQLGDWATTMRRRRWIPDRQQYGHVVAQSYEVPVVDLEHTDTAAVLTVSAKAFENELLAARGNPSHIIMVEGQPYKLRPNSGRNVVPLSVRLDSGDMLDMTDEVFEQYELEVLPRNANHALNYGIGNYAYNRGNYVETQDAIWEAQTASGEEGWSPATHADGLRAGLPVRARRHLGVNSDGSRIVSVPQRAMIVAYDRQPFFNPEPRLVRVAFQSDGVVEEVPLSDIMIWQRRYHGPERTVGDESRRYSPISLRRYVDVSDPFNEKTSKEEHFLDKYEVARTSEAVASKYRTTKQITEIDQWTRFDMCRADNFRPLSISHRRDYIRLGYMHRYTPWEWIALQEADQPMLAEQIRQDNIGPSYFFSLNRYWRYKARPHGYIRHFDNEIRDLFQFIDGVTPWKQAQKIRTYWEVRAHHPMPQFNRPEVAMHRNTVGLLPAHLWETDKKTGKVKMVKDSVRDYQTKTPLPTWVQL
;
A
#
# COMPACT_ATOMS: atom_id res chain seq x y z
N MET A 1 -40.54 10.15 5.96
CA MET A 1 -41.76 10.83 5.45
C MET A 1 -41.43 12.25 5.01
N ILE A 2 -42.34 12.88 4.29
CA ILE A 2 -42.19 14.05 3.40
C ILE A 2 -42.35 15.42 4.13
N ARG A 3 -41.62 16.47 3.67
CA ARG A 3 -41.80 17.95 3.90
C ARG A 3 -41.52 18.50 5.32
N ARG A 4 -41.17 19.78 5.58
CA ARG A 4 -40.84 21.05 4.83
C ARG A 4 -39.82 21.83 5.74
N ARG A 5 -38.80 22.61 5.34
CA ARG A 5 -38.59 23.76 4.40
C ARG A 5 -39.09 25.15 4.91
N PHE A 6 -38.20 26.16 4.84
CA PHE A 6 -38.35 27.63 5.10
C PHE A 6 -38.39 28.12 6.59
N VAL A 7 -38.04 29.36 6.99
CA VAL A 7 -36.98 30.37 6.63
C VAL A 7 -37.23 31.70 7.39
N CYS A 8 -36.17 32.46 7.73
CA CYS A 8 -36.07 33.91 8.06
C CYS A 8 -36.91 34.63 9.17
N ALA A 9 -36.15 35.41 9.97
CA ALA A 9 -36.32 36.85 10.27
C ALA A 9 -37.31 37.39 11.36
N SER A 10 -36.68 37.88 12.45
CA SER A 10 -36.73 39.26 13.02
C SER A 10 -37.95 39.90 13.73
N ARG A 11 -37.65 40.36 14.97
CA ARG A 11 -37.90 41.69 15.60
C ARG A 11 -39.18 42.03 16.41
N ALA A 12 -38.93 42.86 17.46
CA ALA A 12 -39.79 43.73 18.29
C ALA A 12 -40.76 43.03 19.29
N ALA A 13 -40.59 43.18 20.62
CA ALA A 13 -40.93 44.33 21.53
C ALA A 13 -42.41 44.25 22.02
N SER A 14 -42.82 44.67 23.24
CA SER A 14 -42.24 45.60 24.24
C SER A 14 -42.81 45.39 25.67
N THR A 15 -42.27 46.13 26.68
CA THR A 15 -42.94 46.66 27.92
C THR A 15 -43.57 45.67 28.94
N SER A 16 -43.68 45.94 30.26
CA SER A 16 -43.03 46.88 31.21
C SER A 16 -43.64 46.67 32.61
N VAL A 17 -42.86 46.76 33.71
CA VAL A 17 -43.39 47.20 35.04
C VAL A 17 -42.31 48.04 35.74
N VAL A 18 -42.74 49.14 36.36
CA VAL A 18 -41.94 50.08 37.14
C VAL A 18 -42.48 50.08 38.57
N PHE A 19 -41.62 50.18 39.59
CA PHE A 19 -41.92 50.96 40.79
C PHE A 19 -40.64 51.52 41.46
N SER A 20 -40.64 52.85 41.61
CA SER A 20 -39.77 53.70 42.44
C SER A 20 -40.38 53.86 43.85
N ALA A 21 -39.77 54.50 44.87
CA ALA A 21 -38.39 54.80 45.29
C ALA A 21 -38.46 55.56 46.65
N GLN A 22 -37.35 55.60 47.40
CA GLN A 22 -36.94 56.49 48.54
C GLN A 22 -36.28 55.61 49.63
N ARG A 23 -35.01 55.74 50.05
CA ARG A 23 -34.04 56.85 50.27
C ARG A 23 -34.14 57.48 51.67
N GLU A 24 -33.16 57.15 52.52
CA GLU A 24 -32.61 58.03 53.56
C GLU A 24 -31.08 57.80 53.68
N GLN A 25 -30.36 58.67 54.39
CA GLN A 25 -28.92 58.94 54.16
C GLN A 25 -28.00 58.80 55.39
N GLY A 26 -26.68 58.69 55.12
CA GLY A 26 -25.54 58.81 56.04
C GLY A 26 -24.56 57.64 55.85
N GLY A 27 -23.32 57.77 55.36
CA GLY A 27 -22.34 58.88 55.42
C GLY A 27 -21.34 58.58 56.55
N LEU A 28 -20.00 58.67 56.46
CA LEU A 28 -19.00 59.16 55.48
C LEU A 28 -17.85 58.09 55.44
N HIS A 29 -16.88 58.01 54.52
CA HIS A 29 -16.54 58.71 53.26
C HIS A 29 -15.62 57.79 52.41
N THR A 30 -15.42 58.11 51.13
CA THR A 30 -14.30 57.65 50.28
C THR A 30 -13.66 58.88 49.61
N PHE A 31 -12.34 58.87 49.38
CA PHE A 31 -11.68 59.83 48.49
C PHE A 31 -11.10 59.12 47.26
N ILE A 32 -11.64 59.50 46.11
CA ILE A 32 -11.09 59.20 44.78
C ILE A 32 -10.01 60.24 44.48
N ARG A 33 -8.97 59.86 43.71
CA ARG A 33 -8.25 60.79 42.85
C ARG A 33 -8.08 60.21 41.45
N ASP A 34 -8.31 61.07 40.47
CA ASP A 34 -8.47 60.71 39.07
C ASP A 34 -7.14 60.40 38.38
N ALA A 35 -7.11 59.31 37.61
CA ALA A 35 -6.05 59.06 36.64
C ALA A 35 -6.45 59.66 35.28
N LYS A 36 -5.74 60.71 34.85
CA LYS A 36 -5.91 61.30 33.51
C LYS A 36 -5.39 60.34 32.42
N PRO A 37 -6.08 60.21 31.27
CA PRO A 37 -5.48 59.61 30.09
C PRO A 37 -4.43 60.57 29.50
N SER A 38 -3.26 60.06 29.13
CA SER A 38 -2.29 60.78 28.31
C SER A 38 -2.20 60.13 26.92
N SER A 39 -2.67 60.85 25.91
CA SER A 39 -2.54 60.49 24.51
C SER A 39 -1.26 61.09 23.95
N PHE A 40 -0.40 60.27 23.34
CA PHE A 40 0.70 60.74 22.50
C PHE A 40 0.58 60.20 21.08
N THR A 41 -0.11 60.98 20.23
CA THR A 41 0.01 60.91 18.78
C THR A 41 1.13 61.85 18.32
N ALA A 42 2.25 61.30 17.85
CA ALA A 42 3.28 62.09 17.17
C ALA A 42 2.91 62.31 15.69
N PRO A 43 2.95 63.54 15.16
CA PRO A 43 2.57 63.82 13.77
C PRO A 43 3.69 63.48 12.78
N ARG A 44 3.29 63.08 11.57
CA ARG A 44 4.16 63.06 10.39
C ARG A 44 4.57 64.49 10.01
N GLN A 45 5.87 64.72 9.82
CA GLN A 45 6.36 65.80 8.95
C GLN A 45 7.36 65.22 7.94
N VAL A 46 7.25 65.70 6.70
CA VAL A 46 8.12 65.35 5.57
C VAL A 46 8.43 66.65 4.83
N SER A 47 9.70 67.05 4.76
CA SER A 47 10.42 67.41 3.51
C SER A 47 11.66 68.30 3.73
N ASN A 48 12.76 67.83 3.14
CA ASN A 48 13.81 68.57 2.40
C ASN A 48 14.84 69.49 3.09
N ALA A 49 16.13 69.15 2.83
CA ALA A 49 17.27 70.01 2.42
C ALA A 49 17.72 71.15 3.38
N ASP A 50 18.97 71.30 3.80
CA ASP A 50 20.25 70.91 3.17
C ASP A 50 21.43 70.99 4.18
N ASN A 51 22.59 70.43 3.79
CA ASN A 51 23.95 70.73 4.30
C ASN A 51 24.25 70.59 5.81
N ALA A 52 24.88 69.48 6.21
CA ALA A 52 26.35 69.41 6.42
C ALA A 52 26.75 68.11 7.14
N HIS A 53 27.71 67.36 6.58
CA HIS A 53 28.26 66.18 7.23
C HIS A 53 29.21 66.54 8.39
N THR A 54 28.92 66.04 9.59
CA THR A 54 29.94 65.60 10.55
C THR A 54 29.47 64.31 11.21
N LEU A 55 30.38 63.34 11.33
CA LEU A 55 30.04 61.99 11.79
C LEU A 55 29.90 61.94 13.31
N SER A 56 28.82 61.34 13.80
CA SER A 56 28.87 60.53 15.03
C SER A 56 28.02 59.28 14.83
N SER A 57 28.69 58.13 14.73
CA SER A 57 28.01 56.84 14.78
C SER A 57 27.62 56.55 16.23
N SER A 58 26.34 56.74 16.58
CA SER A 58 25.78 56.13 17.78
C SER A 58 25.86 54.61 17.60
N ALA A 59 26.85 53.97 18.23
CA ALA A 59 27.05 52.54 18.13
C ALA A 59 25.80 51.80 18.63
N SER A 60 25.20 50.97 17.77
CA SER A 60 24.27 49.94 18.22
C SER A 60 25.03 49.01 19.16
N THR A 61 24.70 49.02 20.46
CA THR A 61 25.19 48.01 21.40
C THR A 61 24.69 46.64 20.95
N ASP A 62 25.54 45.63 21.05
CA ASP A 62 25.19 44.26 20.66
C ASP A 62 24.24 43.64 21.69
N TRP A 63 23.28 42.84 21.24
CA TRP A 63 22.24 42.29 22.12
C TRP A 63 22.83 41.34 23.17
N ALA A 64 23.83 40.55 22.78
CA ALA A 64 24.54 39.67 23.71
C ALA A 64 25.27 40.46 24.80
N THR A 65 25.90 41.60 24.49
CA THR A 65 26.60 42.42 25.51
C THR A 65 25.62 43.09 26.46
N GLN A 66 24.40 43.40 26.00
CA GLN A 66 23.32 43.83 26.87
C GLN A 66 22.89 42.71 27.84
N MET A 67 22.66 41.48 27.34
CA MET A 67 22.27 40.34 28.20
C MET A 67 23.36 40.00 29.23
N GLN A 68 24.64 40.02 28.85
CA GLN A 68 25.74 39.83 29.80
C GLN A 68 25.83 40.97 30.83
N ARG A 69 25.50 42.21 30.44
CA ARG A 69 25.45 43.35 31.34
C ARG A 69 24.30 43.25 32.34
N GLU A 70 23.19 42.63 31.96
CA GLU A 70 22.07 42.30 32.86
C GLU A 70 22.45 41.16 33.81
N LEU A 71 23.09 40.10 33.32
CA LEU A 71 23.65 38.99 34.13
C LEU A 71 24.70 39.44 35.16
N PHE A 72 25.54 40.42 34.79
CA PHE A 72 26.45 41.10 35.70
C PHE A 72 25.73 41.90 36.79
N GLY A 73 24.48 42.32 36.60
CA GLY A 73 23.68 43.01 37.60
C GLY A 73 23.26 42.09 38.76
N GLU A 74 23.10 42.66 39.96
CA GLU A 74 22.44 41.97 41.09
C GLU A 74 20.93 42.26 41.16
N THR A 75 20.43 43.12 40.28
CA THR A 75 19.02 43.50 40.17
C THR A 75 18.30 42.65 39.15
N ASP A 76 17.04 42.29 39.43
CA ASP A 76 16.13 41.69 38.44
C ASP A 76 16.06 42.59 37.17
N PRO A 77 16.25 42.04 35.96
CA PRO A 77 16.35 42.84 34.73
C PRO A 77 15.05 43.58 34.37
N LEU A 78 13.90 43.14 34.90
CA LEU A 78 12.61 43.81 34.76
C LEU A 78 12.21 44.61 36.02
N GLY A 79 13.12 44.78 37.00
CA GLY A 79 12.88 45.48 38.25
C GLY A 79 11.73 44.90 39.10
N GLY A 80 11.38 43.62 38.91
CA GLY A 80 10.22 43.00 39.54
C GLY A 80 8.86 43.39 38.94
N GLN A 81 8.82 44.21 37.88
CA GLN A 81 7.56 44.65 37.26
C GLN A 81 6.85 43.48 36.54
N ALA A 82 5.52 43.48 36.58
CA ALA A 82 4.70 42.56 35.79
C ALA A 82 4.67 43.00 34.31
N HIS A 83 5.26 42.20 33.43
CA HIS A 83 5.19 42.38 31.98
C HIS A 83 4.39 41.23 31.34
N LYS A 84 3.47 41.53 30.43
CA LYS A 84 2.53 40.54 29.87
C LYS A 84 3.19 39.42 29.05
N ASP A 85 4.35 39.72 28.46
CA ASP A 85 5.10 38.83 27.56
C ASP A 85 6.27 38.10 28.27
N TYR A 86 6.38 38.22 29.60
CA TYR A 86 7.34 37.44 30.40
C TYR A 86 6.61 36.64 31.48
N TYR A 87 6.84 35.34 31.52
CA TYR A 87 6.32 34.45 32.54
C TYR A 87 7.39 34.22 33.61
N ARG A 88 7.06 34.56 34.86
CA ARG A 88 7.87 34.16 36.01
C ARG A 88 7.53 32.72 36.38
N ASP A 89 8.24 31.79 35.74
CA ASP A 89 7.99 30.36 35.83
C ASP A 89 8.47 29.78 37.17
N PRO A 90 7.59 29.15 37.98
CA PRO A 90 7.99 28.42 39.18
C PRO A 90 9.08 27.36 38.95
N ALA A 91 9.08 26.66 37.81
CA ALA A 91 10.06 25.61 37.51
C ALA A 91 11.48 26.19 37.38
N CYS A 92 11.61 27.32 36.67
CA CYS A 92 12.83 28.13 36.58
C CYS A 92 13.10 29.01 37.83
N GLY A 93 12.36 28.83 38.93
CA GLY A 93 12.60 29.55 40.19
C GLY A 93 12.09 31.00 40.21
N TYR A 94 10.97 31.27 39.55
CA TYR A 94 10.37 32.61 39.38
C TYR A 94 11.21 33.62 38.57
N SER A 95 12.20 33.10 37.84
CA SER A 95 12.98 33.82 36.82
C SER A 95 12.07 34.34 35.69
N PRO A 96 12.26 35.58 35.18
CA PRO A 96 11.41 36.19 34.15
C PRO A 96 11.72 35.65 32.74
N GLN A 97 11.10 34.54 32.37
CA GLN A 97 11.27 33.90 31.07
C GLN A 97 10.44 34.56 29.97
N TYR A 98 10.98 34.68 28.76
CA TYR A 98 10.25 35.26 27.63
C TYR A 98 9.15 34.31 27.12
N ALA A 99 7.90 34.79 27.14
CA ALA A 99 6.70 34.01 26.88
C ALA A 99 5.63 34.87 26.15
N PRO A 100 5.86 35.24 24.88
CA PRO A 100 4.94 36.08 24.11
C PRO A 100 3.71 35.31 23.63
N ARG A 101 2.64 36.05 23.28
CA ARG A 101 1.49 35.47 22.56
C ARG A 101 1.75 35.37 21.06
N ASN A 102 1.65 34.17 20.52
CA ASN A 102 1.80 33.89 19.09
C ASN A 102 0.44 33.88 18.38
N PHE A 103 0.20 34.93 17.59
CA PHE A 103 -1.05 35.09 16.85
C PHE A 103 -1.15 34.18 15.63
N SER A 104 -0.05 33.58 15.14
CA SER A 104 -0.09 32.56 14.09
C SER A 104 -0.70 31.22 14.58
N GLU A 105 -0.66 30.98 15.89
CA GLU A 105 -1.19 29.79 16.58
C GLU A 105 -2.54 30.08 17.28
N GLY A 106 -3.25 31.15 16.89
CA GLY A 106 -4.50 31.54 17.55
C GLY A 106 -4.29 32.19 18.92
N GLY A 107 -3.16 32.88 19.12
CA GLY A 107 -2.91 33.69 20.31
C GLY A 107 -2.54 32.89 21.56
N ALA A 108 -2.13 31.63 21.41
CA ALA A 108 -1.47 30.83 22.44
C ALA A 108 -0.17 31.50 22.92
N ILE A 109 0.30 31.17 24.12
CA ILE A 109 1.59 31.65 24.62
C ILE A 109 2.68 30.68 24.18
N SER A 110 3.72 31.19 23.51
CA SER A 110 4.85 30.36 23.05
C SER A 110 5.86 30.15 24.18
N TYR A 111 5.55 29.25 25.10
CA TYR A 111 6.42 28.81 26.19
C TYR A 111 6.16 27.32 26.50
N HIS A 112 6.93 26.72 27.41
CA HIS A 112 6.74 25.35 27.88
C HIS A 112 5.48 25.21 28.77
N HIS A 113 4.62 24.25 28.45
CA HIS A 113 3.45 23.85 29.25
C HIS A 113 3.69 22.48 29.91
N ALA A 114 4.09 22.50 31.19
CA ALA A 114 4.36 21.31 31.98
C ALA A 114 3.17 20.33 32.01
N GLN A 115 3.44 19.06 31.68
CA GLN A 115 2.46 17.98 31.64
C GLN A 115 2.38 17.21 32.95
N SER A 116 3.47 17.16 33.72
CA SER A 116 3.55 16.41 34.97
C SER A 116 4.29 17.17 36.08
N PRO A 117 3.96 16.92 37.35
CA PRO A 117 4.71 17.47 38.48
C PRO A 117 6.11 16.86 38.64
N ARG A 118 6.54 15.94 37.76
CA ARG A 118 7.90 15.39 37.74
C ARG A 118 8.87 16.35 37.06
N GLU A 119 8.47 16.96 35.95
CA GLU A 119 9.25 18.00 35.25
C GLU A 119 9.63 19.14 36.21
N TYR A 120 8.73 19.50 37.13
CA TYR A 120 9.02 20.46 38.19
C TYR A 120 10.04 19.96 39.23
N ALA A 121 9.89 18.72 39.71
CA ALA A 121 10.83 18.10 40.66
C ALA A 121 12.24 17.96 40.07
N GLU A 122 12.32 17.67 38.77
CA GLU A 122 13.56 17.62 38.00
C GLU A 122 14.17 19.03 37.84
N ALA A 123 13.40 20.02 37.37
CA ALA A 123 13.88 21.40 37.22
C ALA A 123 14.35 22.05 38.53
N THR A 124 13.64 21.77 39.64
CA THR A 124 14.05 22.23 40.98
C THR A 124 15.31 21.53 41.48
N HIS A 125 15.44 20.22 41.26
CA HIS A 125 16.67 19.49 41.57
C HIS A 125 17.86 19.94 40.72
N HIS A 126 17.65 20.20 39.42
CA HIS A 126 18.66 20.72 38.52
C HIS A 126 19.18 22.08 38.98
N ARG A 127 18.30 22.98 39.46
CA ARG A 127 18.75 24.23 40.11
C ARG A 127 19.56 23.95 41.39
N GLY A 128 19.16 23.00 42.22
CA GLY A 128 19.92 22.59 43.40
C GLY A 128 21.28 21.94 43.08
N TRP A 129 21.41 21.30 41.92
CA TRP A 129 22.66 20.75 41.38
C TRP A 129 23.61 21.85 40.91
N LEU A 130 23.08 22.83 40.16
CA LEU A 130 23.83 23.97 39.61
C LEU A 130 24.23 25.03 40.65
N ASP A 131 23.76 24.95 41.90
CA ASP A 131 23.99 25.98 42.93
C ASP A 131 25.48 26.27 43.19
N HIS A 132 26.35 25.25 43.11
CA HIS A 132 27.81 25.42 43.17
C HIS A 132 28.34 26.28 42.02
N ASP A 133 27.95 25.97 40.79
CA ASP A 133 28.48 26.62 39.59
C ASP A 133 27.91 28.03 39.42
N VAL A 134 26.65 28.24 39.81
CA VAL A 134 26.04 29.57 39.95
C VAL A 134 26.75 30.39 41.04
N SER A 135 27.14 29.79 42.16
CA SER A 135 27.92 30.49 43.20
C SER A 135 29.31 30.90 42.70
N ARG A 136 30.02 30.02 41.97
CA ARG A 136 31.30 30.35 41.31
C ARG A 136 31.15 31.44 40.26
N MET A 137 30.09 31.38 39.46
CA MET A 137 29.77 32.40 38.47
C MET A 137 29.51 33.77 39.13
N GLN A 138 28.88 33.80 40.30
CA GLN A 138 28.67 35.04 41.06
C GLN A 138 29.98 35.64 41.59
N GLU A 139 30.91 34.82 42.10
CA GLU A 139 32.26 35.25 42.46
C GLU A 139 32.96 35.90 41.24
N ASN A 140 33.01 35.19 40.11
CA ASN A 140 33.62 35.67 38.86
C ASN A 140 32.96 36.95 38.32
N PHE A 141 31.63 37.04 38.35
CA PHE A 141 30.90 38.24 37.91
C PHE A 141 31.16 39.43 38.83
N SER A 142 31.42 39.23 40.12
CA SER A 142 31.78 40.30 41.05
C SER A 142 33.15 40.93 40.69
N GLU A 143 34.11 40.10 40.29
CA GLU A 143 35.43 40.52 39.81
C GLU A 143 35.34 41.23 38.45
N GLN A 144 34.64 40.63 37.48
CA GLN A 144 34.43 41.21 36.14
C GLN A 144 33.69 42.57 36.23
N ARG A 145 32.72 42.73 37.16
CA ARG A 145 32.07 44.02 37.44
C ARG A 145 32.98 45.01 38.18
N ALA A 146 33.94 44.55 38.97
CA ALA A 146 34.96 45.42 39.55
C ALA A 146 35.92 45.95 38.47
N TRP A 147 36.32 45.12 37.51
CA TRP A 147 37.16 45.52 36.38
C TRP A 147 36.44 46.54 35.47
N LEU A 148 35.16 46.31 35.15
CA LEU A 148 34.33 47.26 34.40
C LEU A 148 34.19 48.63 35.08
N ARG A 149 34.22 48.70 36.41
CA ARG A 149 34.24 49.95 37.18
C ARG A 149 35.59 50.66 37.12
N GLY A 150 36.69 49.93 36.97
CA GLY A 150 38.05 50.47 36.86
C GLY A 150 38.43 51.00 35.48
N MET A 151 37.75 50.56 34.42
CA MET A 151 37.89 51.12 33.07
C MET A 151 37.13 52.44 32.94
N GLU A 152 37.76 53.50 32.42
CA GLU A 152 37.08 54.79 32.15
C GLU A 152 36.48 54.86 30.73
N SER A 153 37.11 54.23 29.74
CA SER A 153 36.69 54.30 28.34
C SER A 153 35.45 53.44 28.07
N PRO A 154 34.41 53.97 27.38
CA PRO A 154 33.22 53.19 27.03
C PRO A 154 33.52 52.11 26.00
N THR A 155 34.51 52.29 25.12
CA THR A 155 34.88 51.28 24.10
C THR A 155 35.60 50.09 24.71
N GLU A 156 36.42 50.31 25.74
CA GLU A 156 37.11 49.24 26.48
C GLU A 156 36.14 48.41 27.31
N ARG A 157 35.14 49.07 27.94
CA ARG A 157 34.03 48.38 28.64
C ARG A 157 33.20 47.53 27.69
N GLU A 158 32.90 48.05 26.49
CA GLU A 158 32.24 47.29 25.41
C GLU A 158 33.08 46.09 24.98
N GLU A 159 34.39 46.27 24.76
CA GLU A 159 35.28 45.17 24.34
C GLU A 159 35.40 44.08 25.43
N LEU A 160 35.56 44.46 26.70
CA LEU A 160 35.55 43.51 27.82
C LEU A 160 34.22 42.76 27.90
N SER A 161 33.10 43.46 27.71
CA SER A 161 31.77 42.83 27.69
C SER A 161 31.63 41.82 26.54
N ARG A 162 32.17 42.11 25.35
CA ARG A 162 32.20 41.19 24.19
C ARG A 162 33.07 39.97 24.43
N ARG A 163 34.20 40.13 25.14
CA ARG A 163 35.06 39.00 25.54
C ARG A 163 34.31 38.10 26.53
N CYS A 164 33.70 38.68 27.57
CA CYS A 164 32.92 37.92 28.55
C CYS A 164 31.67 37.25 27.95
N THR A 165 30.97 37.87 26.98
CA THR A 165 29.85 37.19 26.29
C THR A 165 30.28 35.94 25.53
N ALA A 166 31.48 35.97 24.96
CA ALA A 166 32.03 34.84 24.20
C ALA A 166 32.60 33.76 25.14
N GLU A 167 33.25 34.17 26.24
CA GLU A 167 33.76 33.28 27.29
C GLU A 167 32.63 32.49 27.99
N HIS A 168 31.51 33.16 28.28
CA HIS A 168 30.36 32.56 28.98
C HIS A 168 29.30 31.95 28.03
N HIS A 169 29.52 31.94 26.71
CA HIS A 169 28.59 31.33 25.73
C HIS A 169 27.14 31.90 25.74
N VAL A 170 26.97 33.17 26.12
CA VAL A 170 25.65 33.83 26.29
C VAL A 170 24.79 33.74 25.03
N ALA A 171 25.39 33.82 23.84
CA ALA A 171 24.68 33.73 22.57
C ALA A 171 24.07 32.34 22.31
N ASP A 172 24.67 31.27 22.86
CA ASP A 172 24.27 29.87 22.62
C ASP A 172 23.04 29.47 23.46
N THR A 173 22.60 30.33 24.39
CA THR A 173 21.35 30.14 25.15
C THR A 173 20.09 30.39 24.31
N LEU A 174 20.22 31.07 23.16
CA LEU A 174 19.09 31.40 22.29
C LEU A 174 18.77 30.28 21.30
N VAL A 175 17.64 29.61 21.52
CA VAL A 175 17.12 28.58 20.63
C VAL A 175 16.27 29.21 19.52
N GLU A 176 16.88 29.44 18.35
CA GLU A 176 16.17 29.88 17.14
C GLU A 176 15.63 28.70 16.33
N ASN A 177 14.43 28.84 15.75
CA ASN A 177 13.84 27.85 14.84
C ASN A 177 14.73 27.62 13.60
N GLN A 178 15.16 26.38 13.40
CA GLN A 178 16.07 25.95 12.31
C GLN A 178 15.31 25.36 11.11
N SER A 179 13.99 25.24 11.17
CA SER A 179 13.17 24.67 10.09
C SER A 179 13.13 25.56 8.85
N LEU A 180 13.52 25.01 7.69
CA LEU A 180 13.33 25.62 6.38
C LEU A 180 11.89 25.48 5.82
N HIS A 181 11.07 24.58 6.39
CA HIS A 181 9.69 24.38 5.92
C HIS A 181 8.82 25.64 6.14
N LEU A 182 8.16 26.10 5.08
CA LEU A 182 7.45 27.38 5.04
C LEU A 182 6.39 27.55 6.13
N VAL A 183 5.62 26.50 6.47
CA VAL A 183 4.59 26.59 7.52
C VAL A 183 5.20 26.81 8.89
N ASN A 184 6.29 26.12 9.21
CA ASN A 184 7.01 26.29 10.48
C ASN A 184 7.67 27.68 10.56
N GLN A 185 8.14 28.21 9.42
CA GLN A 185 8.61 29.60 9.36
C GLN A 185 7.49 30.60 9.60
N VAL A 186 6.29 30.40 9.07
CA VAL A 186 5.13 31.27 9.36
C VAL A 186 4.75 31.24 10.84
N HIS A 187 4.79 30.05 11.48
CA HIS A 187 4.48 29.93 12.90
C HIS A 187 5.46 30.68 13.80
N ASN A 188 6.77 30.53 13.56
CA ASN A 188 7.79 31.11 14.44
C ASN A 188 8.17 32.56 14.06
N SER A 189 8.29 32.89 12.77
CA SER A 189 8.86 34.17 12.32
C SER A 189 7.94 35.40 12.46
N THR A 190 6.78 35.27 13.11
CA THR A 190 5.83 36.38 13.33
C THR A 190 6.03 37.07 14.69
N SER A 191 5.88 36.33 15.79
CA SER A 191 6.06 36.85 17.16
C SER A 191 7.37 36.41 17.83
N THR A 192 7.95 35.30 17.40
CA THR A 192 9.13 34.63 17.99
C THR A 192 10.24 34.45 16.95
N SER A 193 10.41 35.45 16.07
CA SER A 193 11.48 35.47 15.08
C SER A 193 12.85 35.61 15.75
N GLY A 194 13.94 35.20 15.09
CA GLY A 194 15.30 35.34 15.64
C GLY A 194 15.66 36.77 16.04
N SER A 195 15.17 37.79 15.31
CA SER A 195 15.34 39.19 15.71
C SER A 195 14.53 39.58 16.95
N ALA A 196 13.31 39.06 17.12
CA ALA A 196 12.51 39.29 18.31
C ALA A 196 13.09 38.57 19.54
N LEU A 197 13.53 37.32 19.38
CA LEU A 197 14.20 36.54 20.42
C LEU A 197 15.49 37.22 20.90
N ARG A 198 16.40 37.61 19.98
CA ARG A 198 17.63 38.36 20.34
C ARG A 198 17.36 39.68 21.06
N GLN A 199 16.20 40.31 20.82
CA GLN A 199 15.84 41.58 21.46
C GLN A 199 15.09 41.42 22.80
N GLN A 200 14.37 40.32 23.01
CA GLN A 200 13.42 40.13 24.13
C GLN A 200 13.77 38.97 25.07
N THR A 201 14.72 38.10 24.72
CA THR A 201 15.08 37.02 25.63
C THR A 201 15.94 37.54 26.77
N VAL A 202 15.54 37.23 28.00
CA VAL A 202 16.31 37.42 29.23
C VAL A 202 16.86 36.07 29.65
N VAL A 203 18.15 36.01 29.95
CA VAL A 203 18.85 34.81 30.42
C VAL A 203 19.13 34.93 31.91
N ASP A 204 18.93 33.84 32.65
CA ASP A 204 19.32 33.75 34.05
C ASP A 204 20.62 32.97 34.26
N ARG A 205 21.19 33.10 35.46
CA ARG A 205 22.47 32.48 35.82
C ARG A 205 22.40 30.95 35.83
N TYR A 206 21.22 30.36 36.04
CA TYR A 206 21.05 28.90 36.06
C TYR A 206 21.07 28.33 34.65
N GLN A 207 20.38 28.97 33.69
CA GLN A 207 20.46 28.61 32.27
C GLN A 207 21.91 28.70 31.74
N LEU A 208 22.65 29.74 32.14
CA LEU A 208 24.05 29.92 31.75
C LEU A 208 24.97 28.86 32.40
N ALA A 209 24.77 28.54 33.68
CA ALA A 209 25.55 27.52 34.38
C ALA A 209 25.31 26.11 33.79
N GLY A 210 24.06 25.82 33.40
CA GLY A 210 23.68 24.53 32.80
C GLY A 210 24.39 24.20 31.48
N GLN A 211 24.96 25.18 30.77
CA GLN A 211 25.75 24.93 29.55
C GLN A 211 27.14 24.36 29.83
N GLN A 212 27.74 24.69 30.98
CA GLN A 212 29.12 24.33 31.33
C GLN A 212 29.20 23.23 32.39
N ALA A 213 28.13 23.04 33.16
CA ALA A 213 28.03 22.03 34.20
C ALA A 213 27.87 20.61 33.65
N PRO A 214 28.31 19.57 34.39
CA PRO A 214 27.99 18.19 34.06
C PRO A 214 26.48 17.91 34.22
N LEU A 215 25.91 17.14 33.28
CA LEU A 215 24.51 16.69 33.33
C LEU A 215 24.22 15.95 34.64
N ALA A 216 23.06 16.24 35.23
CA ALA A 216 22.61 15.57 36.45
C ALA A 216 22.26 14.10 36.17
N ALA A 217 22.72 13.19 37.02
CA ALA A 217 22.48 11.75 36.89
C ALA A 217 21.21 11.26 37.64
N SER A 218 20.34 12.17 38.09
CA SER A 218 19.15 11.87 38.89
C SER A 218 18.05 12.92 38.72
N ASP A 219 16.83 12.47 38.54
CA ASP A 219 15.63 13.29 38.26
C ASP A 219 15.02 13.98 39.51
N GLY A 220 15.78 14.10 40.61
CA GLY A 220 15.36 14.80 41.83
C GLY A 220 14.29 14.16 42.72
N MET A 221 13.47 13.22 42.21
CA MET A 221 12.35 12.65 42.96
C MET A 221 12.77 11.88 44.23
N GLY A 222 12.10 12.17 45.35
CA GLY A 222 12.30 11.43 46.60
C GLY A 222 11.81 9.98 46.53
N ARG A 223 12.41 9.08 47.31
CA ARG A 223 12.04 7.63 47.35
C ARG A 223 10.55 7.40 47.64
N GLU A 224 9.96 8.17 48.54
CA GLU A 224 8.53 8.09 48.87
C GLU A 224 7.65 8.62 47.74
N GLU A 225 8.09 9.64 47.01
CA GLU A 225 7.37 10.24 45.90
C GLU A 225 7.35 9.30 44.70
N LEU A 226 8.50 8.70 44.36
CA LEU A 226 8.62 7.65 43.36
C LEU A 226 7.70 6.45 43.69
N ALA A 227 7.69 5.99 44.95
CA ALA A 227 6.82 4.90 45.39
C ALA A 227 5.32 5.26 45.30
N ASN A 228 4.95 6.49 45.67
CA ASN A 228 3.58 6.98 45.52
C ASN A 228 3.17 7.11 44.05
N ALA A 229 4.04 7.65 43.19
CA ALA A 229 3.79 7.80 41.76
C ALA A 229 3.67 6.44 41.05
N TYR A 230 4.51 5.47 41.41
CA TYR A 230 4.38 4.08 40.93
C TYR A 230 3.03 3.47 41.36
N ARG A 231 2.66 3.59 42.64
CA ARG A 231 1.37 3.06 43.13
C ARG A 231 0.20 3.69 42.37
N VAL A 232 0.17 5.01 42.23
CA VAL A 232 -0.90 5.73 41.49
C VAL A 232 -0.98 5.26 40.03
N ALA A 233 0.16 5.14 39.33
CA ALA A 233 0.19 4.65 37.95
C ALA A 233 -0.30 3.20 37.82
N THR A 234 0.02 2.32 38.78
CA THR A 234 -0.51 0.95 38.78
C THR A 234 -2.00 0.88 39.12
N GLU A 235 -2.50 1.77 40.00
CA GLU A 235 -3.93 1.89 40.34
C GLU A 235 -4.75 2.35 39.13
N THR A 236 -4.30 3.41 38.43
CA THR A 236 -5.00 3.94 37.23
C THR A 236 -5.00 2.95 36.07
N ALA A 237 -3.83 2.39 35.72
CA ALA A 237 -3.72 1.40 34.64
C ALA A 237 -4.58 0.15 34.90
N ARG A 238 -4.66 -0.30 36.16
CA ARG A 238 -5.54 -1.41 36.56
C ARG A 238 -7.02 -1.05 36.41
N ASP A 239 -7.43 0.13 36.88
CA ASP A 239 -8.83 0.55 36.80
C ASP A 239 -9.28 0.82 35.34
N ASP A 240 -8.38 1.29 34.48
CA ASP A 240 -8.67 1.45 33.05
C ASP A 240 -8.80 0.09 32.34
N TRP A 241 -7.93 -0.88 32.65
CA TRP A 241 -8.06 -2.26 32.19
C TRP A 241 -9.36 -2.93 32.69
N ILE A 242 -9.77 -2.68 33.95
CA ILE A 242 -11.07 -3.13 34.46
C ILE A 242 -12.22 -2.48 33.67
N ALA A 243 -12.15 -1.17 33.42
CA ALA A 243 -13.19 -0.45 32.70
C ALA A 243 -13.33 -0.92 31.24
N GLU A 244 -12.23 -1.24 30.56
CA GLU A 244 -12.27 -1.84 29.23
C GLU A 244 -12.91 -3.25 29.25
N ASN A 245 -12.47 -4.14 30.15
CA ASN A 245 -13.04 -5.47 30.22
C ASN A 245 -14.54 -5.44 30.58
N LEU A 246 -14.99 -4.51 31.43
CA LEU A 246 -16.42 -4.30 31.67
C LEU A 246 -17.16 -3.86 30.39
N ARG A 247 -16.59 -2.98 29.55
CA ARG A 247 -17.18 -2.64 28.23
C ARG A 247 -17.26 -3.86 27.30
N ILE A 248 -16.33 -4.81 27.39
CA ILE A 248 -16.37 -6.08 26.65
C ILE A 248 -17.46 -7.01 27.21
N VAL A 249 -17.53 -7.21 28.53
CA VAL A 249 -18.55 -8.02 29.22
C VAL A 249 -19.97 -7.50 28.97
N HIS A 250 -20.15 -6.18 28.94
CA HIS A 250 -21.42 -5.52 28.57
C HIS A 250 -21.78 -5.63 27.08
N GLY A 251 -20.90 -6.20 26.23
CA GLY A 251 -21.10 -6.33 24.78
C GLY A 251 -20.95 -5.02 24.00
N LEU A 252 -20.47 -3.94 24.61
CA LEU A 252 -20.41 -2.62 23.98
C LEU A 252 -19.38 -2.58 22.84
N ARG A 253 -18.24 -3.27 22.99
CA ARG A 253 -17.23 -3.40 21.93
C ARG A 253 -17.70 -4.22 20.72
N GLU A 254 -18.56 -5.21 20.93
CA GLU A 254 -19.18 -5.96 19.82
C GLU A 254 -20.22 -5.10 19.10
N LYS A 255 -21.04 -4.35 19.87
CA LYS A 255 -21.98 -3.38 19.33
C LYS A 255 -21.27 -2.29 18.51
N GLU A 256 -20.14 -1.75 18.98
CA GLU A 256 -19.32 -0.76 18.29
C GLU A 256 -18.89 -1.25 16.89
N LYS A 257 -18.41 -2.50 16.77
CA LYS A 257 -18.06 -3.15 15.50
C LYS A 257 -19.27 -3.36 14.58
N TYR A 258 -20.42 -3.70 15.15
CA TYR A 258 -21.67 -3.82 14.39
C TYR A 258 -22.17 -2.46 13.88
N ASP A 259 -22.18 -1.43 14.74
CA ASP A 259 -22.63 -0.07 14.39
C ASP A 259 -21.70 0.53 13.32
N PHE A 260 -20.38 0.32 13.38
CA PHE A 260 -19.44 0.63 12.29
C PHE A 260 -19.83 -0.06 10.97
N THR A 261 -20.16 -1.36 11.02
CA THR A 261 -20.61 -2.12 9.84
C THR A 261 -21.93 -1.58 9.25
N VAL A 262 -22.79 -0.98 10.06
CA VAL A 262 -24.01 -0.27 9.60
C VAL A 262 -23.65 1.09 8.97
N LEU A 263 -22.70 1.84 9.53
CA LEU A 263 -22.21 3.09 8.95
C LEU A 263 -21.57 2.90 7.57
N GLN A 264 -20.90 1.77 7.33
CA GLN A 264 -20.36 1.40 6.01
C GLN A 264 -21.42 1.28 4.90
N ARG A 265 -22.73 1.37 5.19
CA ARG A 265 -23.79 1.35 4.15
C ARG A 265 -23.95 2.68 3.40
N SER A 266 -23.41 3.79 3.92
CA SER A 266 -23.52 5.12 3.31
C SER A 266 -22.21 5.65 2.70
N THR A 267 -21.07 5.04 3.05
CA THR A 267 -19.75 5.39 2.53
C THR A 267 -19.63 5.07 1.04
N ARG A 268 -18.88 5.90 0.29
CA ARG A 268 -18.46 5.59 -1.08
C ARG A 268 -16.99 5.21 -1.09
N ILE A 269 -16.54 4.55 -2.16
CA ILE A 269 -15.10 4.41 -2.43
C ILE A 269 -14.54 5.81 -2.72
N PRO A 270 -13.50 6.29 -2.00
CA PRO A 270 -12.92 7.60 -2.24
C PRO A 270 -12.21 7.65 -3.61
N PHE A 271 -12.34 8.78 -4.30
CA PHE A 271 -11.56 9.06 -5.50
C PHE A 271 -10.11 9.34 -5.12
N GLN A 272 -9.18 8.52 -5.62
CA GLN A 272 -7.74 8.60 -5.34
C GLN A 272 -6.95 9.36 -6.42
N GLY A 273 -7.65 10.06 -7.31
CA GLY A 273 -7.06 10.66 -8.51
C GLY A 273 -6.94 9.70 -9.70
N TYR A 274 -6.54 10.24 -10.85
CA TYR A 274 -6.11 9.47 -12.02
C TYR A 274 -4.62 9.13 -11.88
N ASP A 275 -3.75 10.14 -11.78
CA ASP A 275 -2.37 9.97 -11.31
C ASP A 275 -2.36 9.96 -9.78
N MET A 276 -2.35 8.75 -9.20
CA MET A 276 -2.54 8.53 -7.75
C MET A 276 -1.37 9.07 -6.92
N ASP A 277 -0.13 8.93 -7.39
CA ASP A 277 1.06 9.45 -6.69
C ASP A 277 0.99 10.98 -6.59
N ARG A 278 0.62 11.65 -7.68
CA ARG A 278 0.41 13.10 -7.69
C ARG A 278 -0.74 13.51 -6.78
N PHE A 279 -1.85 12.77 -6.75
CA PHE A 279 -2.99 13.08 -5.89
C PHE A 279 -2.63 12.97 -4.40
N LEU A 280 -1.97 11.88 -4.00
CA LEU A 280 -1.56 11.65 -2.62
C LEU A 280 -0.50 12.66 -2.15
N ALA A 281 0.47 13.00 -3.00
CA ALA A 281 1.44 14.06 -2.72
C ALA A 281 0.74 15.43 -2.56
N GLN A 282 -0.15 15.78 -3.49
CA GLN A 282 -0.92 17.03 -3.44
C GLN A 282 -1.79 17.11 -2.17
N GLN A 283 -2.39 16.01 -1.72
CA GLN A 283 -3.15 15.95 -0.47
C GLN A 283 -2.28 16.22 0.77
N LYS A 284 -0.99 15.85 0.73
CA LYS A 284 0.01 16.15 1.77
C LYS A 284 0.61 17.56 1.65
N GLY A 285 0.31 18.31 0.59
CA GLY A 285 0.86 19.64 0.32
C GLY A 285 2.29 19.66 -0.24
N THR A 286 2.92 18.51 -0.50
CA THR A 286 4.34 18.40 -0.83
C THR A 286 4.77 18.90 -2.23
N PRO A 287 3.96 18.84 -3.30
CA PRO A 287 4.39 19.34 -4.61
C PRO A 287 4.61 20.86 -4.65
N TYR A 288 5.44 21.33 -5.58
CA TYR A 288 5.66 22.77 -5.76
C TYR A 288 4.33 23.53 -6.00
N GLY A 289 4.06 24.53 -5.15
CA GLY A 289 2.82 25.31 -5.17
C GLY A 289 1.57 24.59 -4.63
N ALA A 290 1.72 23.39 -4.03
CA ALA A 290 0.62 22.67 -3.38
C ALA A 290 0.43 23.06 -1.91
N GLN A 291 1.47 23.62 -1.27
CA GLN A 291 1.47 23.97 0.14
C GLN A 291 0.24 24.82 0.51
N GLN A 292 -0.54 24.32 1.47
CA GLN A 292 -1.63 25.08 2.07
C GLN A 292 -1.12 25.77 3.33
N LEU A 293 -1.63 26.97 3.59
CA LEU A 293 -1.48 27.60 4.91
C LEU A 293 -2.43 26.91 5.91
N PRO A 294 -2.04 26.79 7.19
CA PRO A 294 -2.95 26.36 8.24
C PRO A 294 -4.23 27.22 8.28
N PRO A 295 -5.39 26.65 8.66
CA PRO A 295 -6.60 27.43 8.89
C PRO A 295 -6.35 28.51 9.95
N ASN A 296 -6.72 29.76 9.67
CA ASN A 296 -6.53 30.85 10.62
C ASN A 296 -7.43 30.66 11.86
N ILE A 297 -6.80 30.54 13.05
CA ILE A 297 -7.48 30.31 14.32
C ILE A 297 -7.78 31.67 14.98
N ALA A 298 -9.02 31.86 15.43
CA ALA A 298 -9.40 33.07 16.16
C ALA A 298 -8.65 33.14 17.50
N SER A 299 -8.10 34.31 17.83
CA SER A 299 -7.29 34.46 19.04
C SER A 299 -8.12 34.34 20.31
N SER A 300 -7.71 33.48 21.25
CA SER A 300 -8.28 33.42 22.60
C SER A 300 -8.08 34.72 23.40
N ASP A 301 -8.77 34.87 24.52
CA ASP A 301 -8.52 35.99 25.43
C ASP A 301 -7.19 35.82 26.18
N MET A 302 -6.56 36.94 26.59
CA MET A 302 -5.30 36.91 27.34
C MET A 302 -5.42 36.09 28.62
N ASP A 303 -6.53 36.24 29.34
CA ASP A 303 -6.81 35.51 30.58
C ASP A 303 -6.94 34.00 30.35
N GLU A 304 -7.49 33.59 29.20
CA GLU A 304 -7.62 32.17 28.84
C GLU A 304 -6.25 31.57 28.52
N ALA A 305 -5.45 32.25 27.70
CA ALA A 305 -4.09 31.83 27.36
C ALA A 305 -3.18 31.79 28.60
N GLN A 306 -3.25 32.79 29.50
CA GLN A 306 -2.48 32.79 30.74
C GLN A 306 -2.93 31.72 31.73
N ARG A 307 -4.23 31.39 31.81
CA ARG A 307 -4.71 30.27 32.65
C ARG A 307 -4.26 28.91 32.10
N ALA A 308 -4.25 28.74 30.79
CA ALA A 308 -3.79 27.50 30.15
C ALA A 308 -2.27 27.27 30.31
N LEU A 309 -1.48 28.34 30.47
CA LEU A 309 -0.06 28.25 30.81
C LEU A 309 0.16 28.00 32.32
N ARG A 310 -0.57 28.73 33.17
CA ARG A 310 -0.35 28.76 34.62
C ARG A 310 -1.24 27.76 35.39
N ASP A 311 -1.51 26.58 34.83
CA ASP A 311 -2.37 25.60 35.50
C ASP A 311 -1.70 25.12 36.82
N PRO A 312 -2.26 25.45 38.00
CA PRO A 312 -1.63 25.13 39.27
C PRO A 312 -1.70 23.63 39.62
N THR A 313 -2.41 22.82 38.82
CA THR A 313 -2.52 21.37 39.06
C THR A 313 -1.40 20.56 38.42
N THR A 314 -0.75 21.10 37.38
CA THR A 314 0.40 20.47 36.70
C THR A 314 1.73 21.15 37.02
N THR A 315 1.73 22.48 37.19
CA THR A 315 2.97 23.28 37.28
C THR A 315 3.69 23.25 38.62
N VAL A 316 3.02 22.96 39.75
CA VAL A 316 3.65 22.94 41.09
C VAL A 316 3.15 21.73 41.90
N PRO A 317 4.05 20.92 42.51
CA PRO A 317 3.67 19.82 43.39
C PRO A 317 2.80 20.25 44.56
N SER A 318 1.86 19.40 44.95
CA SER A 318 0.88 19.68 46.00
C SER A 318 1.47 20.16 47.34
N PHE A 319 2.69 19.73 47.71
CA PHE A 319 3.36 20.18 48.93
C PHE A 319 3.79 21.65 48.87
N GLU A 320 4.49 22.04 47.80
CA GLU A 320 4.97 23.42 47.66
C GLU A 320 3.82 24.39 47.36
N ALA A 321 2.82 23.96 46.56
CA ALA A 321 1.60 24.72 46.37
C ALA A 321 0.84 24.97 47.71
N LEU A 322 0.89 24.02 48.65
CA LEU A 322 0.31 24.19 49.99
C LEU A 322 1.17 25.10 50.88
N SER A 323 2.49 24.97 50.87
CA SER A 323 3.37 25.82 51.69
C SER A 323 3.30 27.28 51.22
N GLN A 324 3.43 27.55 49.91
CA GLN A 324 3.28 28.89 49.33
C GLN A 324 1.90 29.49 49.66
N LYS A 325 0.83 28.70 49.54
CA LYS A 325 -0.53 29.13 49.91
C LYS A 325 -0.66 29.41 51.41
N ALA A 326 -0.02 28.63 52.28
CA ALA A 326 -0.01 28.88 53.72
C ALA A 326 0.71 30.19 54.04
N PHE A 327 1.94 30.39 53.56
CA PHE A 327 2.70 31.63 53.75
C PHE A 327 1.96 32.86 53.20
N ALA A 328 1.43 32.79 51.97
CA ALA A 328 0.70 33.90 51.36
C ALA A 328 -0.63 34.22 52.09
N ARG A 329 -1.35 33.19 52.56
CA ARG A 329 -2.57 33.36 53.35
C ARG A 329 -2.27 33.92 54.74
N ASN A 330 -1.16 33.53 55.36
CA ASN A 330 -0.77 33.97 56.71
C ASN A 330 -0.71 35.50 56.80
N THR A 331 -0.15 36.16 55.78
CA THR A 331 -0.06 37.62 55.65
C THR A 331 -1.41 38.35 55.66
N VAL A 332 -2.51 37.66 55.30
CA VAL A 332 -3.87 38.23 55.17
C VAL A 332 -4.87 37.52 56.10
N ARG A 333 -4.39 36.73 57.06
CA ARG A 333 -5.22 36.00 58.02
C ARG A 333 -5.41 36.82 59.28
N ASP A 334 -6.60 36.73 59.88
CA ASP A 334 -6.96 37.42 61.12
C ASP A 334 -6.00 37.10 62.30
N HIS A 335 -5.40 35.91 62.30
CA HIS A 335 -4.41 35.44 63.29
C HIS A 335 -3.20 34.83 62.57
N PRO A 336 -2.13 35.61 62.30
CA PRO A 336 -0.92 35.11 61.68
C PRO A 336 -0.02 34.38 62.70
N THR A 337 0.50 33.21 62.32
CA THR A 337 1.44 32.41 63.12
C THR A 337 2.84 32.47 62.50
N THR A 338 3.90 32.23 63.27
CA THR A 338 5.30 32.23 62.76
C THR A 338 6.14 31.13 63.42
N GLY A 339 7.28 30.79 62.82
CA GLY A 339 8.16 29.74 63.33
C GLY A 339 7.57 28.33 63.20
N GLU A 340 7.63 27.57 64.29
CA GLU A 340 7.23 26.16 64.33
C GLU A 340 5.72 25.97 64.14
N GLU A 341 4.87 26.81 64.73
CA GLU A 341 3.41 26.72 64.63
C GLU A 341 2.88 26.82 63.19
N LEU A 342 3.50 27.68 62.36
CA LEU A 342 3.19 27.78 60.94
C LEU A 342 3.69 26.54 60.16
N THR A 343 4.80 25.95 60.59
CA THR A 343 5.33 24.70 60.03
C THR A 343 4.42 23.51 60.35
N GLU A 344 3.92 23.41 61.58
CA GLU A 344 2.93 22.40 62.00
C GLU A 344 1.63 22.53 61.19
N GLU A 345 1.10 23.74 61.00
CA GLU A 345 -0.10 23.95 60.17
C GLU A 345 0.09 23.51 58.71
N ILE A 346 1.28 23.73 58.12
CA ILE A 346 1.62 23.23 56.78
C ILE A 346 1.65 21.69 56.76
N VAL A 347 2.28 21.06 57.74
CA VAL A 347 2.39 19.60 57.84
C VAL A 347 1.03 18.94 58.04
N ASP A 348 0.16 19.50 58.89
CA ASP A 348 -1.19 18.97 59.10
C ASP A 348 -2.11 19.25 57.91
N SER A 349 -1.97 20.40 57.24
CA SER A 349 -2.64 20.66 55.96
C SER A 349 -2.21 19.65 54.87
N MET A 350 -0.94 19.26 54.83
CA MET A 350 -0.44 18.22 53.93
C MET A 350 -0.99 16.82 54.29
N ARG A 351 -1.01 16.44 55.57
CA ARG A 351 -1.55 15.15 56.03
C ARG A 351 -3.04 15.03 55.70
N THR A 352 -3.83 16.05 56.03
CA THR A 352 -5.28 16.07 55.78
C THR A 352 -5.61 16.06 54.28
N THR A 353 -4.91 16.82 53.45
CA THR A 353 -5.12 16.79 51.98
C THR A 353 -4.78 15.43 51.36
N ARG A 354 -3.69 14.78 51.78
CA ARG A 354 -3.34 13.41 51.35
C ARG A 354 -4.44 12.39 51.71
N GLU A 355 -5.00 12.49 52.91
CA GLU A 355 -6.13 11.63 53.33
C GLU A 355 -7.41 11.90 52.54
N VAL A 356 -7.79 13.17 52.37
CA VAL A 356 -8.98 13.58 51.61
C VAL A 356 -8.88 13.07 50.18
N PHE A 357 -7.74 13.27 49.51
CA PHE A 357 -7.53 12.78 48.15
C PHE A 357 -7.60 11.25 48.03
N LYS A 358 -7.11 10.51 49.03
CA LYS A 358 -7.26 9.05 49.07
C LYS A 358 -8.74 8.63 49.20
N ARG A 359 -9.48 9.21 50.14
CA ARG A 359 -10.91 8.92 50.35
C ARG A 359 -11.75 9.31 49.14
N GLN A 360 -11.44 10.43 48.48
CA GLN A 360 -12.10 10.86 47.25
C GLN A 360 -11.89 9.83 46.13
N ARG A 361 -10.65 9.38 45.87
CA ARG A 361 -10.39 8.34 44.85
C ARG A 361 -11.10 7.03 45.14
N GLU A 362 -11.19 6.62 46.41
CA GLU A 362 -11.96 5.42 46.81
C GLU A 362 -13.47 5.58 46.52
N GLN A 363 -14.04 6.77 46.77
CA GLN A 363 -15.44 7.08 46.45
C GLN A 363 -15.70 7.15 44.93
N GLU A 364 -14.83 7.83 44.17
CA GLU A 364 -14.88 7.90 42.70
C GLU A 364 -14.79 6.51 42.08
N ARG A 365 -13.88 5.67 42.58
CA ARG A 365 -13.75 4.27 42.17
C ARG A 365 -15.02 3.46 42.48
N ALA A 366 -15.61 3.66 43.65
CA ALA A 366 -16.87 3.02 44.02
C ALA A 366 -18.03 3.44 43.10
N GLN A 367 -18.11 4.71 42.69
CA GLN A 367 -19.10 5.19 41.71
C GLN A 367 -18.81 4.68 40.29
N ARG A 368 -17.54 4.67 39.86
CA ARG A 368 -17.09 4.22 38.52
C ARG A 368 -17.42 2.75 38.27
N PHE A 369 -17.32 1.90 39.29
CA PHE A 369 -17.51 0.44 39.18
C PHE A 369 -18.72 -0.11 39.93
N GLY A 370 -19.48 0.71 40.66
CA GLY A 370 -20.61 0.27 41.47
C GLY A 370 -20.21 -0.64 42.64
N LEU A 371 -19.12 -0.31 43.35
CA LEU A 371 -18.58 -1.09 44.46
C LEU A 371 -19.34 -0.82 45.77
N GLY A 372 -19.38 -1.82 46.65
CA GLY A 372 -20.16 -1.78 47.88
C GLY A 372 -21.62 -2.20 47.71
N ARG A 373 -22.28 -2.49 48.84
CA ARG A 373 -23.63 -3.10 48.87
C ARG A 373 -24.76 -2.16 48.40
N GLN A 374 -25.78 -2.74 47.78
CA GLN A 374 -27.03 -2.04 47.47
C GLN A 374 -28.02 -2.13 48.65
N GLY A 375 -28.30 -1.00 49.31
CA GLY A 375 -29.23 -0.93 50.45
C GLY A 375 -28.65 -1.41 51.78
N ALA A 376 -29.52 -1.77 52.71
CA ALA A 376 -29.13 -2.30 54.02
C ALA A 376 -28.58 -3.74 53.91
N LEU A 377 -27.66 -4.12 54.81
CA LEU A 377 -27.09 -5.47 54.84
C LEU A 377 -28.12 -6.53 55.25
N VAL A 378 -29.02 -6.17 56.17
CA VAL A 378 -30.10 -7.05 56.65
C VAL A 378 -31.40 -6.56 56.01
N GLN A 379 -31.70 -7.10 54.83
CA GLN A 379 -33.01 -6.99 54.18
C GLN A 379 -33.72 -8.34 54.30
N ASP A 380 -35.06 -8.36 54.27
CA ASP A 380 -35.87 -9.58 54.38
C ASP A 380 -35.55 -10.64 53.31
N GLY A 381 -34.99 -10.21 52.17
CA GLY A 381 -34.51 -11.07 51.08
C GLY A 381 -33.02 -11.45 51.14
N GLY A 382 -32.35 -11.21 52.26
CA GLY A 382 -30.92 -11.51 52.47
C GLY A 382 -29.94 -10.44 51.95
N PRO A 383 -28.65 -10.54 52.34
CA PRO A 383 -27.61 -9.55 51.99
C PRO A 383 -27.23 -9.55 50.51
N ASP A 384 -27.47 -10.65 49.79
CA ASP A 384 -27.15 -10.81 48.36
C ASP A 384 -28.15 -10.15 47.40
N LYS A 385 -29.21 -9.51 47.93
CA LYS A 385 -30.24 -8.87 47.10
C LYS A 385 -29.64 -7.66 46.37
N ARG A 386 -29.47 -7.79 45.05
CA ARG A 386 -28.75 -6.83 44.21
C ARG A 386 -29.39 -6.73 42.82
N THR A 387 -29.51 -5.51 42.29
CA THR A 387 -30.13 -5.22 40.99
C THR A 387 -29.07 -4.83 39.97
N LEU A 388 -28.99 -5.58 38.87
CA LEU A 388 -28.09 -5.27 37.75
C LEU A 388 -28.89 -4.56 36.65
N LYS A 389 -28.49 -3.35 36.27
CA LYS A 389 -29.07 -2.62 35.14
C LYS A 389 -28.25 -2.88 33.87
N LYS A 390 -28.87 -2.69 32.71
CA LYS A 390 -28.22 -2.91 31.41
C LYS A 390 -27.10 -1.88 31.19
N HIS A 391 -25.88 -2.38 30.90
CA HIS A 391 -24.67 -1.57 30.65
C HIS A 391 -24.25 -0.65 31.82
N THR A 392 -24.58 -1.02 33.07
CA THR A 392 -24.06 -0.34 34.27
C THR A 392 -23.05 -1.24 34.99
N ASN A 393 -21.95 -0.66 35.47
CA ASN A 393 -20.98 -1.38 36.29
C ASN A 393 -21.57 -1.65 37.69
N ASP A 394 -21.23 -2.81 38.25
CA ASP A 394 -21.60 -3.22 39.60
C ASP A 394 -20.56 -4.25 40.10
N GLU A 395 -20.24 -4.22 41.39
CA GLU A 395 -19.32 -5.12 42.09
C GLU A 395 -19.48 -6.59 41.67
N ARG A 396 -20.72 -7.10 41.60
CA ARG A 396 -21.00 -8.49 41.24
C ARG A 396 -20.54 -8.84 39.82
N ILE A 397 -20.63 -7.90 38.88
CA ILE A 397 -20.20 -8.12 37.49
C ILE A 397 -18.67 -8.11 37.41
N LEU A 398 -18.03 -7.21 38.15
CA LEU A 398 -16.57 -7.12 38.24
C LEU A 398 -15.97 -8.40 38.84
N ASP A 399 -16.52 -8.88 39.96
CA ASP A 399 -16.03 -10.11 40.61
C ASP A 399 -16.30 -11.35 39.75
N ALA A 400 -17.49 -11.45 39.13
CA ALA A 400 -17.80 -12.55 38.22
C ALA A 400 -16.91 -12.55 36.95
N MET A 401 -16.50 -11.38 36.47
CA MET A 401 -15.54 -11.23 35.38
C MET A 401 -14.15 -11.76 35.78
N PHE A 402 -13.64 -11.34 36.95
CA PHE A 402 -12.36 -11.85 37.46
C PHE A 402 -12.40 -13.36 37.73
N PHE A 403 -13.48 -13.86 38.33
CA PHE A 403 -13.69 -15.28 38.57
C PHE A 403 -13.71 -16.08 37.25
N ARG A 404 -14.40 -15.58 36.22
CA ARG A 404 -14.41 -16.23 34.88
C ARG A 404 -13.01 -16.27 34.27
N SER A 405 -12.19 -15.24 34.46
CA SER A 405 -10.82 -15.20 33.93
C SER A 405 -9.87 -16.14 34.67
N ASN A 406 -9.92 -16.18 36.00
CA ASN A 406 -8.96 -16.87 36.87
C ASN A 406 -9.67 -17.59 38.04
N ALA A 407 -10.49 -18.61 37.76
CA ALA A 407 -11.22 -19.34 38.81
C ALA A 407 -10.31 -20.21 39.69
N TYR A 408 -9.63 -21.19 39.08
CA TYR A 408 -8.68 -22.10 39.74
C TYR A 408 -7.29 -22.05 39.08
N ARG A 409 -7.05 -21.05 38.23
CA ARG A 409 -5.81 -20.87 37.47
C ARG A 409 -4.65 -20.56 38.42
N LYS A 410 -3.62 -21.39 38.38
CA LYS A 410 -2.37 -21.28 39.13
C LYS A 410 -1.37 -20.38 38.42
N THR A 411 -1.27 -20.51 37.10
CA THR A 411 -0.36 -19.73 36.23
C THR A 411 -1.06 -19.28 34.95
N PRO A 412 -0.61 -18.19 34.29
CA PRO A 412 -1.13 -17.81 32.96
C PRO A 412 -1.02 -18.94 31.93
N THR A 413 0.01 -19.78 32.07
CA THR A 413 0.35 -20.89 31.15
C THR A 413 -0.37 -22.20 31.46
N ASP A 414 -1.32 -22.23 32.40
CA ASP A 414 -1.98 -23.48 32.83
C ASP A 414 -2.60 -24.28 31.67
N GLU A 415 -3.15 -23.60 30.66
CA GLU A 415 -3.77 -24.25 29.49
C GLU A 415 -2.79 -24.52 28.33
N HIS A 416 -1.50 -24.24 28.50
CA HIS A 416 -0.48 -24.39 27.45
C HIS A 416 -0.06 -25.86 27.21
N TRP A 417 -0.71 -26.81 27.88
CA TRP A 417 -0.73 -28.22 27.47
C TRP A 417 -1.43 -28.38 26.10
N ASN A 418 -2.39 -27.51 25.78
CA ASN A 418 -3.00 -27.44 24.46
C ASN A 418 -2.12 -26.59 23.52
N PRO A 419 -1.58 -27.15 22.43
CA PRO A 419 -0.67 -26.43 21.54
C PRO A 419 -1.31 -25.21 20.87
N TYR A 420 -2.61 -25.25 20.57
CA TYR A 420 -3.32 -24.14 19.94
C TYR A 420 -3.49 -22.94 20.88
N LEU A 421 -3.68 -23.19 22.18
CA LEU A 421 -3.72 -22.13 23.19
C LEU A 421 -2.31 -21.64 23.53
N ARG A 422 -1.31 -22.54 23.57
CA ARG A 422 0.10 -22.19 23.78
C ARG A 422 0.67 -21.29 22.68
N GLN A 423 0.16 -21.40 21.45
CA GLN A 423 0.63 -20.62 20.30
C GLN A 423 -0.09 -19.28 20.15
N ASP A 424 -1.13 -19.00 20.94
CA ASP A 424 -1.97 -17.83 20.79
C ASP A 424 -1.26 -16.53 21.21
N THR A 425 -1.25 -15.54 20.33
CA THR A 425 -0.55 -14.26 20.51
C THR A 425 -1.43 -13.16 21.07
N THR A 426 -2.71 -13.42 21.38
CA THR A 426 -3.65 -12.43 21.97
C THR A 426 -3.16 -11.76 23.25
N HIS A 427 -2.39 -12.47 24.08
CA HIS A 427 -1.79 -11.96 25.32
C HIS A 427 -0.31 -11.54 25.15
N GLY A 428 0.16 -11.42 23.91
CA GLY A 428 1.54 -11.08 23.55
C GLY A 428 2.46 -12.30 23.45
N VAL A 429 3.55 -12.14 22.68
CA VAL A 429 4.44 -13.24 22.26
C VAL A 429 5.42 -13.75 23.32
N ALA A 430 5.48 -13.14 24.50
CA ALA A 430 6.56 -13.38 25.48
C ALA A 430 6.68 -14.85 25.94
N HIS A 431 5.56 -15.57 26.03
CA HIS A 431 5.52 -16.99 26.44
C HIS A 431 6.01 -17.97 25.36
N LEU A 432 6.32 -17.49 24.15
CA LEU A 432 6.92 -18.26 23.05
C LEU A 432 8.44 -18.02 22.93
N LEU A 433 8.98 -16.97 23.56
CA LEU A 433 10.38 -16.59 23.50
C LEU A 433 11.21 -17.39 24.51
N ASN A 434 11.56 -18.63 24.15
CA ASN A 434 12.20 -19.59 25.06
C ASN A 434 13.73 -19.38 25.24
N ASN A 435 14.39 -18.68 24.32
CA ASN A 435 15.86 -18.51 24.31
C ASN A 435 16.25 -17.05 23.96
N LYS A 436 17.46 -16.60 24.33
CA LYS A 436 17.91 -15.23 24.02
C LYS A 436 18.17 -15.01 22.52
N PHE A 437 18.35 -16.07 21.74
CA PHE A 437 18.55 -15.96 20.28
C PHE A 437 17.29 -15.48 19.55
N ASP A 438 16.12 -16.03 19.87
CA ASP A 438 14.83 -15.60 19.32
C ASP A 438 14.42 -14.22 19.86
N ILE A 439 14.81 -13.88 21.10
CA ILE A 439 14.67 -12.51 21.63
C ILE A 439 15.54 -11.52 20.84
N LEU A 440 16.83 -11.80 20.62
CA LEU A 440 17.74 -10.96 19.82
C LEU A 440 17.27 -10.85 18.36
N ARG A 441 16.81 -11.95 17.77
CA ARG A 441 16.23 -11.99 16.42
C ARG A 441 14.96 -11.13 16.32
N ARG A 442 14.11 -11.15 17.36
CA ARG A 442 12.93 -10.30 17.47
C ARG A 442 13.31 -8.84 17.59
N GLU A 443 14.26 -8.51 18.47
CA GLU A 443 14.83 -7.16 18.63
C GLU A 443 15.38 -6.63 17.28
N ASP A 444 16.19 -7.42 16.57
CA ASP A 444 16.75 -7.09 15.24
C ASP A 444 15.66 -6.85 14.16
N ARG A 445 14.66 -7.74 14.07
CA ARG A 445 13.57 -7.60 13.08
C ARG A 445 12.68 -6.39 13.37
N LEU A 446 12.33 -6.16 14.63
CA LEU A 446 11.54 -4.99 15.03
C LEU A 446 12.32 -3.68 14.82
N ALA A 447 13.62 -3.66 15.10
CA ALA A 447 14.49 -2.51 14.81
C ALA A 447 14.59 -2.20 13.30
N LYS A 448 14.49 -3.22 12.44
CA LYS A 448 14.40 -3.08 10.97
C LYS A 448 12.99 -2.71 10.47
N GLY A 449 11.99 -2.65 11.35
CA GLY A 449 10.58 -2.46 10.97
C GLY A 449 9.95 -3.66 10.27
N GLU A 450 10.57 -4.84 10.35
CA GLU A 450 10.01 -6.09 9.83
C GLU A 450 9.02 -6.73 10.82
N GLN A 451 8.12 -7.57 10.30
CA GLN A 451 7.25 -8.40 11.13
C GLN A 451 8.08 -9.38 11.99
N ASP A 452 7.74 -9.51 13.27
CA ASP A 452 8.27 -10.53 14.18
C ASP A 452 7.88 -11.94 13.68
N LEU A 453 8.83 -12.88 13.70
CA LEU A 453 8.53 -14.28 13.34
C LEU A 453 7.69 -14.98 14.42
N THR A 454 7.77 -14.51 15.67
CA THR A 454 7.03 -15.07 16.80
C THR A 454 5.52 -14.82 16.67
N GLU A 455 5.12 -13.69 16.08
CA GLU A 455 3.71 -13.39 15.78
C GLU A 455 3.08 -14.38 14.78
N ARG A 456 3.90 -15.06 13.96
CA ARG A 456 3.46 -16.03 12.95
C ARG A 456 3.10 -17.40 13.55
N SER A 457 3.17 -17.59 14.86
CA SER A 457 2.64 -18.79 15.52
C SER A 457 1.12 -18.93 15.31
N VAL A 458 0.40 -17.80 15.20
CA VAL A 458 -1.01 -17.76 14.79
C VAL A 458 -1.08 -17.38 13.31
N MET A 459 -1.58 -18.29 12.48
CA MET A 459 -1.80 -18.03 11.06
C MET A 459 -3.05 -17.17 10.84
N HIS A 460 -2.90 -15.84 10.86
CA HIS A 460 -3.99 -14.92 10.54
C HIS A 460 -4.13 -14.70 9.02
N LEU A 461 -5.08 -15.40 8.38
CA LEU A 461 -5.35 -15.30 6.94
C LEU A 461 -6.13 -14.03 6.52
N GLY A 462 -6.67 -13.26 7.48
CA GLY A 462 -7.53 -12.11 7.21
C GLY A 462 -8.86 -12.48 6.52
N VAL A 463 -9.43 -11.51 5.81
CA VAL A 463 -10.63 -11.69 4.96
C VAL A 463 -10.19 -11.58 3.49
N PRO A 464 -10.53 -12.54 2.61
CA PRO A 464 -10.12 -12.49 1.22
C PRO A 464 -10.80 -11.33 0.48
N ILE A 465 -10.07 -10.67 -0.43
CA ILE A 465 -10.54 -9.48 -1.17
C ILE A 465 -11.88 -9.71 -1.89
N GLN A 466 -12.13 -10.93 -2.37
CA GLN A 466 -13.41 -11.31 -2.98
C GLN A 466 -14.60 -11.13 -2.01
N GLN A 467 -14.43 -11.56 -0.76
CA GLN A 467 -15.44 -11.39 0.29
C GLN A 467 -15.58 -9.92 0.71
N THR A 468 -14.47 -9.17 0.82
CA THR A 468 -14.53 -7.73 1.10
C THR A 468 -15.31 -6.96 0.03
N ILE A 469 -15.15 -7.33 -1.25
CA ILE A 469 -15.91 -6.75 -2.38
C ILE A 469 -17.38 -7.18 -2.32
N ASP A 470 -17.68 -8.46 -2.08
CA ASP A 470 -19.06 -8.94 -2.00
C ASP A 470 -19.82 -8.29 -0.82
N GLU A 471 -19.22 -8.24 0.36
CA GLU A 471 -19.78 -7.55 1.53
C GLU A 471 -20.04 -6.07 1.25
N PHE A 472 -19.13 -5.37 0.55
CA PHE A 472 -19.34 -3.98 0.13
C PHE A 472 -20.54 -3.86 -0.81
N VAL A 473 -20.59 -4.67 -1.88
CA VAL A 473 -21.66 -4.66 -2.88
C VAL A 473 -23.03 -5.02 -2.28
N LEU A 474 -23.05 -5.95 -1.32
CA LEU A 474 -24.24 -6.34 -0.56
C LEU A 474 -24.73 -5.21 0.36
N ARG A 475 -23.83 -4.55 1.11
CA ARG A 475 -24.15 -3.41 2.00
C ARG A 475 -24.71 -2.21 1.24
N HIS A 476 -24.32 -2.04 -0.02
CA HIS A 476 -24.77 -0.96 -0.91
C HIS A 476 -25.80 -1.37 -1.98
N TYR A 477 -26.41 -2.56 -1.85
CA TYR A 477 -27.44 -3.06 -2.78
C TYR A 477 -27.03 -2.93 -4.26
N ASN A 478 -26.02 -3.70 -4.66
CA ASN A 478 -25.33 -3.69 -5.96
C ASN A 478 -24.29 -2.57 -6.19
N ALA A 479 -24.13 -1.63 -5.24
CA ALA A 479 -23.14 -0.54 -5.31
C ALA A 479 -23.20 0.23 -6.66
N ARG A 480 -24.40 0.63 -7.08
CA ARG A 480 -24.66 1.28 -8.39
C ARG A 480 -23.87 2.57 -8.62
N GLY A 481 -23.33 3.20 -7.57
CA GLY A 481 -22.46 4.37 -7.67
C GLY A 481 -21.01 4.03 -8.08
N GLU A 482 -20.59 2.80 -7.84
CA GLU A 482 -19.21 2.31 -7.99
C GLU A 482 -19.05 1.41 -9.24
N ARG A 483 -20.15 1.10 -9.93
CA ARG A 483 -20.19 0.39 -11.22
C ARG A 483 -19.81 1.29 -12.40
N PRO A 484 -19.17 0.75 -13.46
CA PRO A 484 -19.08 1.45 -14.75
C PRO A 484 -20.48 1.67 -15.33
N LEU A 485 -20.63 2.57 -16.31
CA LEU A 485 -21.94 2.79 -16.93
C LEU A 485 -22.34 1.61 -17.83
N ASP A 486 -21.37 0.95 -18.48
CA ASP A 486 -21.58 -0.24 -19.32
C ASP A 486 -22.24 -1.41 -18.57
N TYR A 487 -22.07 -1.48 -17.24
CA TYR A 487 -22.78 -2.45 -16.40
C TYR A 487 -24.31 -2.41 -16.58
N PHE A 488 -24.85 -1.25 -16.93
CA PHE A 488 -26.28 -0.99 -17.11
C PHE A 488 -26.75 -1.11 -18.57
N LYS A 489 -25.84 -1.42 -19.51
CA LYS A 489 -26.16 -1.65 -20.92
C LYS A 489 -26.44 -3.13 -21.20
N PRO A 490 -27.05 -3.49 -22.34
CA PRO A 490 -27.30 -4.89 -22.68
C PRO A 490 -25.98 -5.68 -22.81
N PHE A 491 -25.90 -6.83 -22.14
CA PHE A 491 -24.79 -7.78 -22.20
C PHE A 491 -23.40 -7.19 -21.84
N PRO A 492 -23.21 -6.68 -20.60
CA PRO A 492 -21.91 -6.18 -20.14
C PRO A 492 -20.83 -7.26 -20.18
N GLY A 493 -19.61 -6.88 -20.56
CA GLY A 493 -18.45 -7.76 -20.53
C GLY A 493 -18.00 -8.09 -19.11
N PHE A 494 -17.14 -9.10 -18.94
CA PHE A 494 -16.62 -9.46 -17.61
C PHE A 494 -15.83 -8.31 -16.94
N ARG A 495 -15.27 -7.40 -17.76
CA ARG A 495 -14.56 -6.18 -17.34
C ARG A 495 -15.49 -5.07 -16.84
N ASP A 496 -16.79 -5.21 -17.05
CA ASP A 496 -17.81 -4.22 -16.68
C ASP A 496 -18.63 -4.69 -15.47
N LEU A 497 -18.58 -6.00 -15.18
CA LEU A 497 -19.10 -6.63 -13.98
C LEU A 497 -18.26 -6.38 -12.70
N ARG A 498 -17.17 -5.60 -12.78
CA ARG A 498 -16.31 -5.21 -11.64
C ARG A 498 -16.69 -3.84 -11.07
N LEU A 499 -15.86 -3.31 -10.16
CA LEU A 499 -15.96 -1.96 -9.60
C LEU A 499 -14.98 -1.01 -10.32
N ASN A 500 -15.29 0.29 -10.33
CA ASN A 500 -14.44 1.34 -10.88
C ASN A 500 -13.18 1.56 -10.03
N ARG A 501 -12.12 0.79 -10.31
CA ARG A 501 -10.74 1.10 -9.89
C ARG A 501 -10.00 1.75 -11.06
N MET A 502 -9.02 2.60 -10.74
CA MET A 502 -8.05 3.09 -11.73
C MET A 502 -6.99 2.01 -11.97
N TYR A 503 -6.55 1.90 -13.23
CA TYR A 503 -5.48 1.01 -13.67
C TYR A 503 -4.25 1.85 -14.07
N ARG A 504 -3.16 1.17 -14.43
CA ARG A 504 -1.89 1.84 -14.80
C ARG A 504 -1.94 2.55 -16.16
N ASP A 505 -3.03 2.47 -16.93
CA ASP A 505 -3.14 3.06 -18.27
C ASP A 505 -3.27 4.59 -18.27
N VAL A 506 -3.78 5.19 -17.19
CA VAL A 506 -3.89 6.67 -17.01
C VAL A 506 -2.58 7.31 -16.56
N GLU A 507 -1.60 6.51 -16.16
CA GLU A 507 -0.30 7.00 -15.70
C GLU A 507 0.51 7.66 -16.82
N GLY A 508 1.11 8.81 -16.52
CA GLY A 508 1.94 9.58 -17.46
C GLY A 508 1.20 10.56 -18.36
N PHE A 509 -0.14 10.60 -18.34
CA PHE A 509 -0.92 11.59 -19.11
C PHE A 509 -1.29 12.81 -18.26
N SER A 510 -0.31 13.68 -17.96
CA SER A 510 -0.52 14.82 -17.06
C SER A 510 -1.29 16.01 -17.66
N LEU A 511 -1.74 15.90 -18.91
CA LEU A 511 -2.61 16.90 -19.56
C LEU A 511 -3.94 17.01 -18.81
N MET A 512 -4.63 15.87 -18.64
CA MET A 512 -5.75 15.77 -17.72
C MET A 512 -5.21 15.71 -16.29
N LYS A 513 -5.65 16.64 -15.44
CA LYS A 513 -5.15 16.73 -14.06
C LYS A 513 -5.85 15.73 -13.15
N GLN A 514 -6.97 16.15 -12.55
CA GLN A 514 -7.82 15.31 -11.70
C GLN A 514 -9.31 15.41 -12.05
N ARG A 515 -9.67 16.43 -12.83
CA ARG A 515 -10.94 16.53 -13.56
C ARG A 515 -10.54 16.80 -15.02
N PRO A 516 -10.71 15.85 -15.95
CA PRO A 516 -10.43 16.09 -17.37
C PRO A 516 -11.37 17.18 -17.89
N GLU A 517 -10.81 18.18 -18.55
CA GLU A 517 -11.56 19.23 -19.24
C GLU A 517 -12.24 18.66 -20.50
N PHE A 518 -12.91 19.52 -21.27
CA PHE A 518 -13.59 19.09 -22.49
C PHE A 518 -12.58 18.50 -23.49
N LEU A 519 -12.93 17.34 -24.07
CA LEU A 519 -12.12 16.52 -24.97
C LEU A 519 -10.80 15.93 -24.41
N GLU A 520 -10.36 16.27 -23.19
CA GLU A 520 -9.09 15.74 -22.65
C GLU A 520 -9.14 14.22 -22.40
N TRP A 521 -10.32 13.69 -22.06
CA TRP A 521 -10.52 12.25 -21.90
C TRP A 521 -10.47 11.50 -23.24
N GLU A 522 -11.02 12.07 -24.31
CA GLU A 522 -11.02 11.41 -25.63
C GLU A 522 -9.62 11.44 -26.27
N LEU A 523 -8.87 12.53 -26.04
CA LEU A 523 -7.45 12.60 -26.37
C LEU A 523 -6.65 11.56 -25.58
N PHE A 524 -6.92 11.37 -24.28
CA PHE A 524 -6.33 10.29 -23.49
C PHE A 524 -6.66 8.90 -24.06
N THR A 525 -7.92 8.61 -24.37
CA THR A 525 -8.33 7.33 -24.98
C THR A 525 -7.60 7.08 -26.30
N ARG A 526 -7.40 8.11 -27.12
CA ARG A 526 -6.59 8.01 -28.35
C ARG A 526 -5.11 7.76 -28.07
N TYR A 527 -4.50 8.46 -27.11
CA TYR A 527 -3.12 8.19 -26.65
C TYR A 527 -2.95 6.76 -26.14
N ARG A 528 -3.92 6.24 -25.37
CA ARG A 528 -3.96 4.84 -24.90
C ARG A 528 -3.98 3.86 -26.07
N ALA A 529 -4.80 4.13 -27.10
CA ALA A 529 -4.86 3.32 -28.31
C ALA A 529 -3.54 3.34 -29.10
N HIS A 530 -2.91 4.51 -29.24
CA HIS A 530 -1.55 4.65 -29.81
C HIS A 530 -0.55 3.75 -29.09
N HIS A 531 -0.57 3.70 -27.75
CA HIS A 531 0.32 2.80 -27.00
C HIS A 531 0.00 1.31 -27.20
N GLN A 532 -1.28 0.93 -27.33
CA GLN A 532 -1.61 -0.47 -27.66
C GLN A 532 -1.06 -0.87 -29.05
N GLN A 533 -1.14 0.04 -30.03
CA GLN A 533 -0.59 -0.19 -31.37
C GLN A 533 0.94 -0.21 -31.36
N ARG A 534 1.61 0.68 -30.61
CA ARG A 534 3.06 0.63 -30.35
C ARG A 534 3.50 -0.73 -29.82
N ARG A 535 2.80 -1.27 -28.81
CA ARG A 535 3.09 -2.61 -28.28
C ARG A 535 2.82 -3.73 -29.31
N ARG A 536 1.79 -3.59 -30.16
CA ARG A 536 1.50 -4.52 -31.26
C ARG A 536 2.63 -4.54 -32.31
N ILE A 537 3.13 -3.36 -32.70
CA ILE A 537 4.27 -3.18 -33.61
C ILE A 537 5.53 -3.80 -33.00
N ALA A 538 5.83 -3.47 -31.73
CA ALA A 538 6.97 -4.04 -31.02
C ALA A 538 6.97 -5.58 -31.04
N LEU A 539 5.86 -6.23 -30.69
CA LEU A 539 5.73 -7.69 -30.69
C LEU A 539 5.83 -8.31 -32.11
N LEU A 540 5.37 -7.60 -33.14
CA LEU A 540 5.48 -8.04 -34.53
C LEU A 540 6.94 -8.05 -35.01
N HIS A 541 7.70 -7.01 -34.66
CA HIS A 541 9.08 -6.83 -35.11
C HIS A 541 10.13 -7.43 -34.16
N GLY A 542 9.75 -7.83 -32.94
CA GLY A 542 10.68 -8.40 -31.96
C GLY A 542 11.40 -7.36 -31.11
N LEU A 543 10.73 -6.26 -30.79
CA LEU A 543 11.23 -5.11 -30.01
C LEU A 543 10.45 -4.91 -28.69
N GLU A 544 9.79 -5.96 -28.21
CA GLU A 544 9.23 -6.03 -26.86
C GLU A 544 10.34 -6.05 -25.78
N PRO A 545 10.06 -5.60 -24.54
CA PRO A 545 11.01 -5.67 -23.44
C PRO A 545 11.53 -7.08 -23.18
N VAL A 546 12.79 -7.19 -22.77
CA VAL A 546 13.41 -8.44 -22.31
C VAL A 546 13.72 -8.33 -20.82
N THR A 547 13.44 -9.37 -20.03
CA THR A 547 13.55 -9.34 -18.55
C THR A 547 14.93 -8.94 -18.03
N ASN A 548 15.97 -9.19 -18.83
CA ASN A 548 17.37 -8.97 -18.48
C ASN A 548 18.02 -7.86 -19.32
N GLU A 549 17.24 -7.02 -20.03
CA GLU A 549 17.82 -5.95 -20.86
C GLU A 549 18.55 -4.90 -20.01
N THR A 550 19.77 -4.57 -20.43
CA THR A 550 20.51 -3.42 -19.90
C THR A 550 19.90 -2.11 -20.39
N ALA A 551 20.23 -0.99 -19.75
CA ALA A 551 19.74 0.34 -20.17
C ALA A 551 20.11 0.67 -21.62
N GLN A 552 21.30 0.27 -22.09
CA GLN A 552 21.74 0.50 -23.47
C GLN A 552 20.96 -0.34 -24.48
N GLU A 553 20.69 -1.62 -24.17
CA GLU A 553 19.86 -2.49 -25.02
C GLU A 553 18.42 -1.98 -25.09
N ARG A 554 17.85 -1.58 -23.94
CA ARG A 554 16.53 -0.94 -23.85
C ARG A 554 16.47 0.32 -24.70
N ASP A 555 17.47 1.20 -24.63
CA ASP A 555 17.45 2.48 -25.34
C ASP A 555 17.64 2.29 -26.86
N ALA A 556 18.46 1.33 -27.27
CA ALA A 556 18.55 0.90 -28.67
C ALA A 556 17.23 0.28 -29.18
N ARG A 557 16.58 -0.57 -28.38
CA ARG A 557 15.28 -1.18 -28.66
C ARG A 557 14.18 -0.12 -28.81
N ARG A 558 14.08 0.80 -27.86
CA ARG A 558 13.13 1.92 -27.85
C ARG A 558 13.33 2.85 -29.05
N ARG A 559 14.58 3.21 -29.39
CA ARG A 559 14.89 4.05 -30.57
C ARG A 559 14.41 3.39 -31.87
N LYS A 560 14.68 2.10 -32.05
CA LYS A 560 14.25 1.34 -33.22
C LYS A 560 12.73 1.15 -33.28
N LEU A 561 12.07 1.06 -32.12
CA LEU A 561 10.61 1.04 -32.02
C LEU A 561 10.00 2.40 -32.37
N ASP A 562 10.57 3.51 -31.90
CA ASP A 562 10.16 4.87 -32.26
C ASP A 562 10.18 5.08 -33.77
N GLU A 563 11.27 4.70 -34.45
CA GLU A 563 11.40 4.78 -35.91
C GLU A 563 10.30 4.00 -36.64
N LEU A 564 9.98 2.79 -36.19
CA LEU A 564 8.89 1.99 -36.77
C LEU A 564 7.51 2.59 -36.50
N CYS A 565 7.28 3.16 -35.32
CA CYS A 565 6.02 3.84 -34.97
C CYS A 565 5.81 5.09 -35.83
N GLU A 566 6.86 5.91 -36.01
CA GLU A 566 6.81 7.15 -36.81
C GLU A 566 6.54 6.87 -38.29
N CYS A 567 6.89 5.69 -38.81
CA CYS A 567 6.56 5.26 -40.18
C CYS A 567 5.24 4.47 -40.31
N THR A 568 4.56 4.13 -39.21
CA THR A 568 3.34 3.28 -39.23
C THR A 568 2.08 4.12 -39.01
N PRO A 569 1.12 4.13 -39.98
CA PRO A 569 -0.17 4.79 -39.79
C PRO A 569 -0.99 4.21 -38.63
N PHE A 570 -1.69 5.08 -37.90
CA PHE A 570 -2.58 4.68 -36.81
C PHE A 570 -3.85 4.00 -37.35
N ASP A 571 -4.20 2.83 -36.82
CA ASP A 571 -5.41 2.08 -37.23
C ASP A 571 -6.63 2.47 -36.38
N GLU A 572 -7.47 3.39 -36.89
CA GLU A 572 -8.71 3.80 -36.21
C GLU A 572 -9.69 2.64 -35.94
N ARG A 573 -9.54 1.48 -36.59
CA ARG A 573 -10.42 0.32 -36.37
C ARG A 573 -10.20 -0.35 -35.01
N GLU A 574 -9.02 -0.19 -34.41
CA GLU A 574 -8.73 -0.66 -33.06
C GLU A 574 -9.13 0.35 -31.97
N LEU A 575 -9.56 1.57 -32.33
CA LEU A 575 -10.04 2.58 -31.38
C LEU A 575 -11.42 2.20 -30.84
N HIS A 576 -11.42 1.53 -29.69
CA HIS A 576 -12.63 1.26 -28.92
C HIS A 576 -12.99 2.45 -28.03
N LEU A 577 -14.29 2.76 -27.93
CA LEU A 577 -14.84 3.79 -27.05
C LEU A 577 -15.56 3.09 -25.90
N ASN A 578 -15.25 3.49 -24.68
CA ASN A 578 -15.98 3.08 -23.47
C ASN A 578 -17.18 4.01 -23.25
N ASP A 579 -18.02 3.69 -22.27
CA ASP A 579 -19.16 4.54 -21.93
C ASP A 579 -18.85 5.97 -21.47
N ASP A 580 -19.76 6.88 -21.84
CA ASP A 580 -19.72 8.34 -21.64
C ASP A 580 -18.64 9.05 -22.49
N GLU A 581 -17.92 8.32 -23.35
CA GLU A 581 -16.93 8.84 -24.30
C GLU A 581 -17.59 9.31 -25.60
N MET A 582 -17.11 10.43 -26.14
CA MET A 582 -17.55 10.98 -27.42
C MET A 582 -16.71 10.41 -28.57
N LYS A 583 -17.35 10.00 -29.68
CA LYS A 583 -16.61 9.72 -30.92
C LYS A 583 -16.13 11.02 -31.55
N VAL A 584 -14.81 11.22 -31.61
CA VAL A 584 -14.18 12.44 -32.14
C VAL A 584 -13.11 12.08 -33.16
N GLY A 585 -13.11 12.76 -34.32
CA GLY A 585 -12.10 12.57 -35.37
C GLY A 585 -10.77 13.28 -35.07
N VAL A 586 -9.68 12.83 -35.71
CA VAL A 586 -8.33 13.40 -35.54
C VAL A 586 -8.32 14.92 -35.70
N GLU A 587 -8.90 15.43 -36.79
CA GLU A 587 -8.87 16.85 -37.13
C GLU A 587 -9.63 17.73 -36.12
N ALA A 588 -10.65 17.19 -35.43
CA ALA A 588 -11.33 17.89 -34.36
C ALA A 588 -10.45 17.96 -33.09
N LEU A 589 -9.69 16.90 -32.76
CA LEU A 589 -8.71 16.94 -31.66
C LEU A 589 -7.51 17.84 -31.99
N ARG A 590 -7.01 17.80 -33.23
CA ARG A 590 -5.91 18.66 -33.72
C ARG A 590 -6.28 20.14 -33.71
N SER A 591 -7.46 20.50 -34.24
CA SER A 591 -7.91 21.89 -34.25
C SER A 591 -8.21 22.44 -32.84
N TRP A 592 -8.57 21.58 -31.88
CA TRP A 592 -8.82 21.96 -30.49
C TRP A 592 -7.54 22.06 -29.64
N PHE A 593 -6.66 21.05 -29.67
CA PHE A 593 -5.46 21.00 -28.82
C PHE A 593 -4.18 21.51 -29.50
N GLY A 594 -4.17 21.64 -30.82
CA GLY A 594 -3.01 21.91 -31.67
C GLY A 594 -2.41 20.62 -32.25
N VAL A 595 -1.87 20.71 -33.49
CA VAL A 595 -1.34 19.54 -34.22
C VAL A 595 -0.20 18.84 -33.48
N TYR A 596 0.66 19.57 -32.76
CA TYR A 596 1.74 18.99 -31.93
C TYR A 596 1.29 17.94 -30.90
N MET A 597 0.00 17.89 -30.53
CA MET A 597 -0.53 16.90 -29.60
C MET A 597 -0.90 15.57 -30.30
N LEU A 598 -1.19 15.61 -31.60
CA LEU A 598 -1.40 14.43 -32.46
C LEU A 598 -0.67 14.69 -33.79
N PRO A 599 0.68 14.68 -33.78
CA PRO A 599 1.48 15.21 -34.88
C PRO A 599 1.27 14.43 -36.18
N SER A 600 1.38 15.13 -37.30
CA SER A 600 1.60 14.49 -38.59
C SER A 600 3.08 14.16 -38.79
N PRO A 601 3.44 13.17 -39.64
CA PRO A 601 4.83 12.80 -39.94
C PRO A 601 5.76 14.00 -40.19
N THR A 602 5.35 14.96 -41.03
CA THR A 602 6.13 16.18 -41.30
C THR A 602 6.40 17.01 -40.03
N VAL A 603 5.48 17.04 -39.07
CA VAL A 603 5.67 17.70 -37.76
C VAL A 603 6.61 16.91 -36.86
N VAL A 604 6.57 15.57 -36.90
CA VAL A 604 7.53 14.72 -36.17
C VAL A 604 8.94 14.95 -36.70
N GLU A 605 9.14 14.86 -38.02
CA GLU A 605 10.43 15.08 -38.69
C GLU A 605 10.99 16.48 -38.40
N ALA A 606 10.14 17.52 -38.47
CA ALA A 606 10.54 18.88 -38.12
C ALA A 606 11.03 19.01 -36.66
N VAL A 607 10.34 18.41 -35.69
CA VAL A 607 10.68 18.52 -34.26
C VAL A 607 11.85 17.63 -33.84
N VAL A 608 11.96 16.44 -34.42
CA VAL A 608 13.06 15.49 -34.16
C VAL A 608 14.34 15.94 -34.86
N GLY A 609 14.25 16.46 -36.09
CA GLY A 609 15.37 16.97 -36.88
C GLY A 609 15.81 18.42 -36.54
N ALA A 610 14.97 19.23 -35.90
CA ALA A 610 15.33 20.59 -35.51
C ALA A 610 16.46 20.62 -34.47
N THR A 611 17.41 21.53 -34.66
CA THR A 611 18.48 21.83 -33.69
C THR A 611 18.10 22.90 -32.66
N THR A 612 17.06 23.70 -32.92
CA THR A 612 16.62 24.82 -32.07
C THR A 612 15.22 24.60 -31.48
N SER A 613 14.95 25.21 -30.32
CA SER A 613 13.78 24.92 -29.46
C SER A 613 12.52 25.76 -29.75
N LEU A 614 12.47 26.48 -30.88
CA LEU A 614 11.60 27.66 -31.02
C LEU A 614 10.17 27.41 -31.52
N ASN A 615 9.85 26.25 -32.12
CA ASN A 615 8.60 26.08 -32.88
C ASN A 615 7.67 25.00 -32.27
N LEU A 616 6.68 25.43 -31.49
CA LEU A 616 5.54 24.60 -31.11
C LEU A 616 4.50 24.60 -32.25
N HIS A 617 4.44 23.53 -33.04
CA HIS A 617 3.61 23.45 -34.24
C HIS A 617 2.11 23.29 -33.92
N LEU A 618 1.41 24.42 -33.77
CA LEU A 618 -0.04 24.47 -33.53
C LEU A 618 -0.87 24.04 -34.75
N PHE A 619 -0.39 24.37 -35.95
CA PHE A 619 -1.05 24.14 -37.24
C PHE A 619 -0.28 23.10 -38.08
N PRO A 620 -0.92 22.43 -39.07
CA PRO A 620 -0.23 21.47 -39.91
C PRO A 620 0.85 22.13 -40.78
N LEU A 621 1.89 21.37 -41.09
CA LEU A 621 2.95 21.77 -42.02
C LEU A 621 2.62 21.35 -43.45
N GLN A 622 3.27 22.00 -44.41
CA GLN A 622 3.24 21.59 -45.82
C GLN A 622 4.13 20.36 -46.02
N ASP A 623 3.58 19.33 -46.65
CA ASP A 623 4.28 18.14 -47.13
C ASP A 623 5.06 18.45 -48.43
N GLU A 624 5.87 17.50 -48.92
CA GLU A 624 6.63 17.63 -50.18
C GLU A 624 5.74 18.00 -51.40
N MET A 625 4.46 17.60 -51.35
CA MET A 625 3.45 17.88 -52.38
C MET A 625 2.78 19.26 -52.25
N GLY A 626 3.19 20.10 -51.30
CA GLY A 626 2.62 21.43 -51.03
C GLY A 626 1.25 21.44 -50.33
N THR A 627 0.72 20.26 -49.98
CA THR A 627 -0.52 20.09 -49.21
C THR A 627 -0.25 20.03 -47.70
N ALA A 628 -1.23 20.37 -46.87
CA ALA A 628 -1.14 20.15 -45.43
C ALA A 628 -1.14 18.65 -45.11
N ASP A 629 -0.14 18.15 -44.37
CA ASP A 629 -0.10 16.74 -43.97
C ASP A 629 -1.09 16.44 -42.84
N THR A 630 -2.10 15.63 -43.14
CA THR A 630 -3.16 15.17 -42.22
C THR A 630 -3.00 13.70 -41.79
N ARG A 631 -1.92 13.01 -42.17
CA ARG A 631 -1.66 11.63 -41.69
C ARG A 631 -1.51 11.59 -40.17
N GLU A 632 -2.00 10.54 -39.53
CA GLU A 632 -1.72 10.23 -38.12
C GLU A 632 -0.94 8.91 -38.07
N ASN A 633 0.31 8.98 -37.61
CA ASN A 633 1.15 7.80 -37.38
C ASN A 633 1.26 7.51 -35.88
N VAL A 634 1.76 6.33 -35.52
CA VAL A 634 1.82 5.90 -34.11
C VAL A 634 2.81 6.77 -33.32
N LEU A 635 2.36 7.29 -32.18
CA LEU A 635 3.15 8.18 -31.32
C LEU A 635 4.50 7.56 -30.86
N SER A 636 5.55 8.37 -30.88
CA SER A 636 6.91 7.99 -30.46
C SER A 636 7.34 8.66 -29.15
N ALA A 637 8.23 8.00 -28.41
CA ALA A 637 8.76 8.54 -27.17
C ALA A 637 9.72 9.71 -27.42
N ARG A 638 10.62 9.59 -28.42
CA ARG A 638 11.58 10.64 -28.78
C ARG A 638 10.93 11.97 -29.16
N TYR A 639 9.79 11.95 -29.86
CA TYR A 639 9.03 13.17 -30.18
C TYR A 639 8.62 13.92 -28.91
N PHE A 640 7.94 13.26 -27.97
CA PHE A 640 7.49 13.92 -26.75
C PHE A 640 8.64 14.33 -25.82
N ASN A 641 9.80 13.67 -25.90
CA ASN A 641 11.00 14.14 -25.19
C ASN A 641 11.55 15.45 -25.76
N ARG A 642 11.50 15.68 -27.09
CA ARG A 642 11.79 17.00 -27.68
C ARG A 642 10.75 18.04 -27.24
N MET A 643 9.47 17.67 -27.23
CA MET A 643 8.38 18.54 -26.79
C MET A 643 8.50 18.97 -25.32
N LEU A 644 8.95 18.08 -24.43
CA LEU A 644 9.20 18.40 -23.02
C LEU A 644 10.32 19.42 -22.80
N LEU A 645 11.18 19.68 -23.79
CA LEU A 645 12.18 20.76 -23.73
C LEU A 645 11.55 22.15 -23.98
N MET A 646 10.36 22.22 -24.57
CA MET A 646 9.65 23.47 -24.85
C MET A 646 8.84 23.92 -23.62
N GLU A 647 9.16 25.10 -23.09
CA GLU A 647 8.47 25.67 -21.93
C GLU A 647 6.95 25.79 -22.13
N ALA A 648 6.50 26.22 -23.32
CA ALA A 648 5.07 26.30 -23.66
C ALA A 648 4.33 24.95 -23.53
N PHE A 649 4.99 23.84 -23.90
CA PHE A 649 4.43 22.50 -23.72
C PHE A 649 4.40 22.11 -22.23
N GLN A 650 5.47 22.40 -21.47
CA GLN A 650 5.51 22.19 -20.02
C GLN A 650 4.35 22.92 -19.31
N TYR A 651 4.03 24.16 -19.70
CA TYR A 651 2.83 24.87 -19.21
C TYR A 651 1.54 24.11 -19.55
N ARG A 652 1.35 23.69 -20.80
CA ARG A 652 0.11 23.00 -21.24
C ARG A 652 -0.15 21.69 -20.49
N VAL A 653 0.89 20.91 -20.18
CA VAL A 653 0.79 19.63 -19.45
C VAL A 653 0.90 19.76 -17.92
N GLY A 654 0.83 20.99 -17.38
CA GLY A 654 0.82 21.24 -15.93
C GLY A 654 2.17 21.07 -15.22
N ARG A 655 3.29 21.19 -15.96
CA ARG A 655 4.67 20.93 -15.52
C ARG A 655 5.59 22.16 -15.50
N ALA A 656 5.05 23.36 -15.70
CA ALA A 656 5.79 24.64 -15.65
C ALA A 656 6.64 24.86 -14.37
N PHE A 657 6.33 24.17 -13.26
CA PHE A 657 7.16 24.21 -12.06
C PHE A 657 8.62 23.77 -12.33
N MET A 658 8.87 22.95 -13.36
CA MET A 658 10.20 22.47 -13.75
C MET A 658 11.20 23.61 -13.95
N GLY A 659 10.81 24.71 -14.61
CA GLY A 659 11.68 25.89 -14.78
C GLY A 659 12.06 26.57 -13.46
N SER A 660 11.20 26.49 -12.43
CA SER A 660 11.42 27.09 -11.11
C SER A 660 12.18 26.19 -10.13
N VAL A 661 12.26 24.88 -10.37
CA VAL A 661 12.88 23.89 -9.46
C VAL A 661 14.14 23.24 -10.01
N ASN A 662 14.47 23.44 -11.30
CA ASN A 662 15.67 22.86 -11.90
C ASN A 662 16.94 23.25 -11.11
N GLY A 663 17.77 22.25 -10.79
CA GLY A 663 18.99 22.41 -10.01
C GLY A 663 18.82 22.65 -8.50
N LYS A 664 17.59 22.88 -7.99
CA LYS A 664 17.35 23.04 -6.55
C LYS A 664 17.43 21.70 -5.81
N ALA A 665 17.71 21.77 -4.51
CA ALA A 665 17.59 20.64 -3.61
C ALA A 665 16.12 20.25 -3.43
N PRO A 666 15.81 18.97 -3.14
CA PRO A 666 14.50 18.61 -2.60
C PRO A 666 14.31 19.31 -1.25
N GLU A 667 13.06 19.59 -0.89
CA GLU A 667 12.76 20.12 0.45
C GLU A 667 13.17 19.07 1.51
N PRO A 668 13.97 19.45 2.54
CA PRO A 668 14.46 18.51 3.54
C PRO A 668 13.31 17.83 4.30
N VAL A 669 13.35 16.50 4.39
CA VAL A 669 12.33 15.71 5.07
C VAL A 669 12.89 15.23 6.40
N VAL A 670 12.44 15.83 7.50
CA VAL A 670 12.81 15.45 8.86
C VAL A 670 11.84 14.37 9.36
N GLN A 671 12.34 13.17 9.63
CA GLN A 671 11.52 11.97 9.89
C GLN A 671 10.56 12.11 11.08
N TYR A 672 10.98 12.82 12.14
CA TYR A 672 10.23 13.00 13.38
C TYR A 672 9.85 14.48 13.64
N MET A 673 9.58 15.24 12.57
CA MET A 673 9.15 16.64 12.68
C MET A 673 7.84 16.75 13.49
N GLN A 674 7.82 17.64 14.48
CA GLN A 674 6.71 17.78 15.41
C GLN A 674 5.81 18.99 15.08
N PRO A 675 4.49 18.91 15.33
CA PRO A 675 3.59 20.06 15.24
C PRO A 675 3.75 20.99 16.46
N PRO A 676 3.35 22.27 16.36
CA PRO A 676 3.42 23.22 17.48
C PRO A 676 2.61 22.77 18.71
N GLU A 677 1.51 22.05 18.50
CA GLU A 677 0.68 21.46 19.57
C GLU A 677 1.44 20.47 20.48
N VAL A 678 2.50 19.85 19.96
CA VAL A 678 3.40 18.97 20.71
C VAL A 678 4.61 19.76 21.23
N LEU A 679 5.22 20.61 20.40
CA LEU A 679 6.41 21.41 20.76
C LEU A 679 6.18 22.38 21.93
N ARG A 680 4.95 22.86 22.15
CA ARG A 680 4.61 23.67 23.35
C ARG A 680 4.78 22.92 24.68
N HIS A 681 4.91 21.59 24.66
CA HIS A 681 5.12 20.78 25.84
C HIS A 681 6.58 20.41 26.07
N PHE A 682 7.46 20.68 25.10
CA PHE A 682 8.90 20.41 25.25
C PHE A 682 9.49 21.41 26.24
N THR A 683 10.41 20.96 27.10
CA THR A 683 11.22 21.86 27.93
C THR A 683 12.14 22.72 27.05
N ALA A 684 12.77 23.74 27.62
CA ALA A 684 13.74 24.56 26.88
C ALA A 684 14.90 23.72 26.31
N GLU A 685 15.37 22.71 27.06
CA GLU A 685 16.43 21.78 26.65
C GLU A 685 15.95 20.80 25.57
N GLU A 686 14.78 20.17 25.74
CA GLU A 686 14.20 19.29 24.72
C GLU A 686 13.93 20.03 23.40
N ARG A 687 13.54 21.32 23.49
CA ARG A 687 13.36 22.19 22.34
C ARG A 687 14.70 22.55 21.68
N ALA A 688 15.75 22.80 22.45
CA ALA A 688 17.10 22.98 21.92
C ALA A 688 17.59 21.71 21.18
N MET A 689 17.40 20.54 21.78
CA MET A 689 17.71 19.24 21.16
C MET A 689 16.91 19.04 19.86
N TYR A 690 15.61 19.38 19.84
CA TYR A 690 14.77 19.29 18.65
C TYR A 690 15.26 20.20 17.51
N GLU A 691 15.55 21.47 17.80
CA GLU A 691 16.05 22.41 16.78
C GLU A 691 17.45 22.02 16.28
N GLN A 692 18.32 21.50 17.15
CA GLN A 692 19.62 20.94 16.75
C GLN A 692 19.45 19.71 15.84
N TYR A 693 18.54 18.79 16.16
CA TYR A 693 18.22 17.64 15.29
C TYR A 693 17.66 18.09 13.92
N VAL A 694 16.75 19.07 13.89
CA VAL A 694 16.21 19.66 12.65
C VAL A 694 17.33 20.31 11.82
N LYS A 695 18.23 21.06 12.48
CA LYS A 695 19.39 21.70 11.86
C LYS A 695 20.36 20.67 11.28
N GLU A 696 20.71 19.63 12.02
CA GLU A 696 21.63 18.58 11.56
C GLU A 696 21.05 17.84 10.36
N GLN A 697 19.80 17.37 10.44
CA GLN A 697 19.12 16.69 9.34
C GLN A 697 19.00 17.56 8.09
N THR A 698 18.63 18.83 8.27
CA THR A 698 18.54 19.82 7.18
C THR A 698 19.91 20.07 6.54
N SER A 699 20.94 20.31 7.37
CA SER A 699 22.30 20.60 6.90
C SER A 699 22.91 19.40 6.17
N GLN A 700 22.67 18.18 6.69
CA GLN A 700 23.12 16.94 6.07
C GLN A 700 22.46 16.75 4.70
N GLN A 701 21.13 16.79 4.61
CA GLN A 701 20.42 16.57 3.34
C GLN A 701 20.76 17.61 2.27
N LEU A 702 20.97 18.88 2.66
CA LEU A 702 21.44 19.92 1.74
C LEU A 702 22.92 19.75 1.36
N GLY A 703 23.77 19.29 2.28
CA GLY A 703 25.17 18.94 2.02
C GLY A 703 25.30 17.78 1.04
N ASP A 704 24.53 16.71 1.24
CA ASP A 704 24.46 15.53 0.37
C ASP A 704 23.94 15.88 -1.03
N TRP A 705 23.01 16.83 -1.15
CA TRP A 705 22.59 17.37 -2.44
C TRP A 705 23.69 18.22 -3.09
N ALA A 706 24.41 19.03 -2.30
CA ALA A 706 25.50 19.86 -2.80
C ALA A 706 26.71 19.04 -3.27
N THR A 707 27.02 17.90 -2.64
CA THR A 707 28.04 16.95 -3.14
C THR A 707 27.55 16.24 -4.40
N THR A 708 26.31 15.72 -4.41
CA THR A 708 25.67 15.11 -5.59
C THR A 708 25.74 16.02 -6.82
N MET A 709 25.36 17.30 -6.66
CA MET A 709 25.28 18.25 -7.78
C MET A 709 26.64 18.68 -8.34
N ARG A 710 27.76 18.40 -7.64
CA ARG A 710 29.11 18.53 -8.22
C ARG A 710 29.41 17.48 -9.29
N ARG A 711 28.65 16.37 -9.31
CA ARG A 711 28.76 15.27 -10.29
C ARG A 711 30.21 14.78 -10.49
N ARG A 712 30.97 14.73 -9.39
CA ARG A 712 32.35 14.27 -9.37
C ARG A 712 32.40 12.77 -9.66
N ARG A 713 33.38 12.34 -10.46
CA ARG A 713 33.66 10.93 -10.75
C ARG A 713 35.09 10.57 -10.41
N TRP A 714 35.29 9.33 -9.97
CA TRP A 714 36.60 8.79 -9.61
C TRP A 714 37.40 8.40 -10.86
N ILE A 715 38.52 9.05 -11.12
CA ILE A 715 39.37 8.81 -12.29
C ILE A 715 40.52 7.86 -11.87
N PRO A 716 40.50 6.57 -12.26
CA PRO A 716 41.46 5.58 -11.75
C PRO A 716 42.90 5.90 -12.17
N ASP A 717 43.12 6.44 -13.36
CA ASP A 717 44.45 6.77 -13.89
C ASP A 717 45.17 7.86 -13.07
N ARG A 718 44.41 8.64 -12.30
CA ARG A 718 44.91 9.76 -11.47
C ARG A 718 44.66 9.56 -9.98
N GLN A 719 43.92 8.50 -9.60
CA GLN A 719 43.53 8.18 -8.22
C GLN A 719 42.92 9.39 -7.47
N GLN A 720 42.06 10.14 -8.15
CA GLN A 720 41.42 11.35 -7.64
C GLN A 720 40.00 11.50 -8.21
N TYR A 721 39.15 12.27 -7.53
CA TYR A 721 37.90 12.72 -8.13
C TYR A 721 38.14 13.88 -9.09
N GLY A 722 37.39 13.90 -10.19
CA GLY A 722 37.34 14.99 -11.15
C GLY A 722 35.91 15.50 -11.38
N HIS A 723 35.76 16.80 -11.66
CA HIS A 723 34.50 17.40 -12.09
C HIS A 723 34.65 18.13 -13.43
N VAL A 724 33.60 18.10 -14.25
CA VAL A 724 33.58 18.81 -15.54
C VAL A 724 33.48 20.32 -15.28
N VAL A 725 34.44 21.07 -15.81
CA VAL A 725 34.44 22.55 -15.76
C VAL A 725 33.89 23.15 -17.05
N ALA A 726 34.24 22.56 -18.20
CA ALA A 726 33.78 23.00 -19.51
C ALA A 726 33.38 21.80 -20.38
N GLN A 727 32.35 22.02 -21.19
CA GLN A 727 31.86 21.09 -22.22
C GLN A 727 32.04 21.77 -23.58
N SER A 728 32.68 21.08 -24.52
CA SER A 728 32.79 21.54 -25.90
C SER A 728 31.55 21.19 -26.71
N TYR A 729 31.52 21.55 -28.00
CA TYR A 729 30.50 21.05 -28.92
C TYR A 729 30.66 19.54 -29.16
N GLU A 730 29.56 18.88 -29.54
CA GLU A 730 29.55 17.49 -30.01
C GLU A 730 30.41 17.35 -31.28
N VAL A 731 31.37 16.41 -31.27
CA VAL A 731 32.30 16.16 -32.37
C VAL A 731 32.11 14.72 -32.87
N PRO A 732 31.91 14.50 -34.18
CA PRO A 732 31.95 13.16 -34.75
C PRO A 732 33.40 12.64 -34.75
N VAL A 733 33.61 11.45 -34.20
CA VAL A 733 34.90 10.77 -34.11
C VAL A 733 34.82 9.36 -34.69
N VAL A 734 35.99 8.81 -35.02
CA VAL A 734 36.19 7.44 -35.53
C VAL A 734 37.43 6.83 -34.90
N ASP A 735 37.46 5.50 -34.84
CA ASP A 735 38.62 4.77 -34.33
C ASP A 735 39.50 4.27 -35.49
N LEU A 736 40.80 4.47 -35.32
CA LEU A 736 41.85 4.01 -36.21
C LEU A 736 42.70 2.95 -35.50
N GLU A 737 42.93 1.81 -36.14
CA GLU A 737 43.73 0.70 -35.61
C GLU A 737 45.12 0.70 -36.25
N HIS A 738 46.19 0.83 -35.45
CA HIS A 738 47.57 0.87 -35.92
C HIS A 738 47.96 -0.47 -36.54
N THR A 739 48.51 -0.48 -37.76
CA THR A 739 48.72 -1.74 -38.50
C THR A 739 49.75 -2.67 -37.85
N ASP A 740 50.80 -2.13 -37.22
CA ASP A 740 51.88 -2.93 -36.64
C ASP A 740 51.65 -3.32 -35.17
N THR A 741 50.95 -2.49 -34.37
CA THR A 741 50.81 -2.67 -32.92
C THR A 741 49.39 -3.01 -32.45
N ALA A 742 48.39 -2.93 -33.34
CA ALA A 742 46.96 -3.01 -33.02
C ALA A 742 46.47 -2.01 -31.96
N ALA A 743 47.24 -0.95 -31.68
CA ALA A 743 46.82 0.14 -30.82
C ALA A 743 45.66 0.92 -31.48
N VAL A 744 44.65 1.30 -30.69
CA VAL A 744 43.47 2.03 -31.18
C VAL A 744 43.62 3.52 -30.83
N LEU A 745 43.50 4.38 -31.84
CA LEU A 745 43.55 5.83 -31.74
C LEU A 745 42.21 6.42 -32.18
N THR A 746 41.57 7.23 -31.32
CA THR A 746 40.36 7.97 -31.67
C THR A 746 40.74 9.30 -32.35
N VAL A 747 40.22 9.58 -33.55
CA VAL A 747 40.44 10.84 -34.27
C VAL A 747 39.12 11.54 -34.60
N SER A 748 39.15 12.86 -34.76
CA SER A 748 37.97 13.60 -35.20
C SER A 748 37.70 13.39 -36.69
N ALA A 749 36.48 12.98 -37.02
CA ALA A 749 36.10 12.65 -38.39
C ALA A 749 36.16 13.87 -39.32
N LYS A 750 35.99 15.08 -38.76
CA LYS A 750 36.08 16.36 -39.48
C LYS A 750 37.51 16.77 -39.82
N ALA A 751 38.51 16.38 -39.02
CA ALA A 751 39.91 16.69 -39.34
C ALA A 751 40.46 15.79 -40.45
N PHE A 752 40.01 14.52 -40.50
CA PHE A 752 40.46 13.50 -41.45
C PHE A 752 39.42 13.17 -42.54
N GLU A 753 38.47 14.06 -42.81
CA GLU A 753 37.28 13.79 -43.65
C GLU A 753 37.63 13.22 -45.04
N ASN A 754 38.62 13.79 -45.72
CA ASN A 754 39.06 13.34 -47.04
C ASN A 754 39.64 11.91 -47.03
N GLU A 755 40.47 11.58 -46.03
CA GLU A 755 41.12 10.27 -45.90
C GLU A 755 40.12 9.20 -45.45
N LEU A 756 39.14 9.58 -44.62
CA LEU A 756 38.04 8.72 -44.19
C LEU A 756 37.05 8.43 -45.32
N LEU A 757 36.78 9.39 -46.20
CA LEU A 757 36.00 9.15 -47.42
C LEU A 757 36.73 8.18 -48.37
N ALA A 758 38.04 8.32 -48.53
CA ALA A 758 38.87 7.38 -49.29
C ALA A 758 38.87 5.96 -48.66
N ALA A 759 38.98 5.86 -47.33
CA ALA A 759 38.91 4.58 -46.61
C ALA A 759 37.54 3.91 -46.65
N ARG A 760 36.45 4.68 -46.68
CA ARG A 760 35.09 4.15 -46.90
C ARG A 760 34.90 3.62 -48.33
N GLY A 761 35.55 4.23 -49.31
CA GLY A 761 35.57 3.74 -50.70
C GLY A 761 36.46 2.52 -50.92
N ASN A 762 37.54 2.36 -50.12
CA ASN A 762 38.44 1.22 -50.18
C ASN A 762 38.84 0.74 -48.76
N PRO A 763 38.34 -0.42 -48.28
CA PRO A 763 38.62 -0.92 -46.93
C PRO A 763 40.07 -1.38 -46.72
N SER A 764 40.91 -1.38 -47.77
CA SER A 764 42.36 -1.63 -47.66
C SER A 764 43.21 -0.35 -47.54
N HIS A 765 42.58 0.83 -47.60
CA HIS A 765 43.28 2.12 -47.50
C HIS A 765 43.93 2.29 -46.12
N ILE A 766 45.15 2.83 -46.11
CA ILE A 766 45.91 3.12 -44.90
C ILE A 766 45.89 4.64 -44.69
N ILE A 767 45.49 5.06 -43.50
CA ILE A 767 45.43 6.45 -43.05
C ILE A 767 46.72 6.74 -42.29
N MET A 768 47.42 7.81 -42.65
CA MET A 768 48.76 8.11 -42.12
C MET A 768 48.68 9.24 -41.10
N VAL A 769 48.63 8.91 -39.81
CA VAL A 769 48.60 9.90 -38.72
C VAL A 769 50.00 10.06 -38.15
N GLU A 770 50.56 11.27 -38.22
CA GLU A 770 51.94 11.60 -37.78
C GLU A 770 53.04 10.67 -38.34
N GLY A 771 52.81 10.11 -39.54
CA GLY A 771 53.74 9.19 -40.20
C GLY A 771 53.59 7.72 -39.78
N GLN A 772 52.66 7.39 -38.87
CA GLN A 772 52.30 6.03 -38.51
C GLN A 772 51.12 5.50 -39.34
N PRO A 773 51.14 4.23 -39.79
CA PRO A 773 50.08 3.62 -40.59
C PRO A 773 48.93 3.06 -39.73
N TYR A 774 47.72 3.55 -39.97
CA TYR A 774 46.49 3.06 -39.35
C TYR A 774 45.45 2.59 -40.38
N LYS A 775 44.51 1.74 -39.95
CA LYS A 775 43.31 1.36 -40.72
C LYS A 775 42.04 1.84 -40.02
N LEU A 776 41.04 2.24 -40.79
CA LEU A 776 39.73 2.63 -40.26
C LEU A 776 39.00 1.40 -39.70
N ARG A 777 38.60 1.46 -38.42
CA ARG A 777 37.82 0.39 -37.79
C ARG A 777 36.36 0.42 -38.27
N PRO A 778 35.77 -0.70 -38.71
CA PRO A 778 34.38 -0.72 -39.18
C PRO A 778 33.40 -0.34 -38.07
N ASN A 779 32.38 0.45 -38.42
CA ASN A 779 31.30 0.91 -37.54
C ASN A 779 31.73 1.69 -36.29
N SER A 780 32.98 2.17 -36.21
CA SER A 780 33.48 2.99 -35.07
C SER A 780 33.04 4.45 -35.09
N GLY A 781 32.15 4.85 -36.01
CA GLY A 781 31.64 6.20 -36.11
C GLY A 781 30.69 6.52 -34.96
N ARG A 782 31.07 7.44 -34.09
CA ARG A 782 30.31 7.89 -32.92
C ARG A 782 30.45 9.38 -32.72
N ASN A 783 29.50 9.98 -32.01
CA ASN A 783 29.62 11.37 -31.57
C ASN A 783 30.04 11.38 -30.10
N VAL A 784 30.97 12.25 -29.74
CA VAL A 784 31.46 12.44 -28.37
C VAL A 784 31.57 13.93 -28.06
N VAL A 785 31.48 14.27 -26.78
CA VAL A 785 31.70 15.63 -26.28
C VAL A 785 33.05 15.69 -25.56
N PRO A 786 34.01 16.50 -26.05
CA PRO A 786 35.23 16.80 -25.30
C PRO A 786 34.91 17.58 -24.01
N LEU A 787 35.37 17.04 -22.88
CA LEU A 787 35.19 17.57 -21.53
C LEU A 787 36.53 18.01 -20.96
N SER A 788 36.62 19.24 -20.44
CA SER A 788 37.75 19.67 -19.62
C SER A 788 37.40 19.43 -18.15
N VAL A 789 38.07 18.46 -17.54
CA VAL A 789 37.80 17.93 -16.20
C VAL A 789 38.88 18.41 -15.23
N ARG A 790 38.46 19.00 -14.11
CA ARG A 790 39.36 19.47 -13.05
C ARG A 790 39.43 18.46 -11.92
N LEU A 791 40.65 18.04 -11.59
CA LEU A 791 40.98 17.16 -10.48
C LEU A 791 41.01 17.92 -9.15
N ASP A 792 40.94 17.19 -8.04
CA ASP A 792 41.08 17.74 -6.69
C ASP A 792 42.46 18.40 -6.44
N SER A 793 43.52 17.93 -7.11
CA SER A 793 44.85 18.59 -7.14
C SER A 793 44.83 20.01 -7.73
N GLY A 794 43.77 20.36 -8.47
CA GLY A 794 43.66 21.58 -9.24
C GLY A 794 44.06 21.44 -10.71
N ASP A 795 44.62 20.29 -11.12
CA ASP A 795 45.01 20.01 -12.50
C ASP A 795 43.80 19.92 -13.44
N MET A 796 44.01 20.31 -14.70
CA MET A 796 43.03 20.17 -15.79
C MET A 796 43.42 18.98 -16.68
N LEU A 797 42.43 18.15 -17.01
CA LEU A 797 42.56 16.98 -17.86
C LEU A 797 41.45 17.00 -18.91
N ASP A 798 41.81 16.95 -20.20
CA ASP A 798 40.83 16.79 -21.27
C ASP A 798 40.54 15.31 -21.53
N MET A 799 39.27 14.96 -21.60
CA MET A 799 38.78 13.59 -21.87
C MET A 799 37.43 13.61 -22.59
N THR A 800 37.03 12.51 -23.20
CA THR A 800 35.69 12.39 -23.79
C THR A 800 34.64 12.07 -22.71
N ASP A 801 33.42 12.53 -22.94
CA ASP A 801 32.22 12.11 -22.21
C ASP A 801 32.08 10.59 -22.13
N GLU A 802 32.26 9.86 -23.24
CA GLU A 802 32.18 8.40 -23.26
C GLU A 802 33.12 7.71 -22.25
N VAL A 803 34.34 8.23 -22.06
CA VAL A 803 35.30 7.70 -21.08
C VAL A 803 34.93 8.17 -19.67
N PHE A 804 34.59 9.45 -19.51
CA PHE A 804 34.19 9.99 -18.21
C PHE A 804 32.92 9.32 -17.66
N GLU A 805 31.95 8.96 -18.51
CA GLU A 805 30.70 8.33 -18.09
C GLU A 805 30.86 6.90 -17.57
N GLN A 806 31.95 6.21 -17.94
CA GLN A 806 32.30 4.88 -17.43
C GLN A 806 32.84 4.93 -15.99
N TYR A 807 33.31 6.08 -15.52
CA TYR A 807 33.87 6.24 -14.17
C TYR A 807 32.79 6.39 -13.10
N GLU A 808 33.06 5.84 -11.92
CA GLU A 808 32.12 5.80 -10.79
C GLU A 808 31.86 7.20 -10.21
N LEU A 809 30.60 7.51 -9.89
CA LEU A 809 30.19 8.77 -9.26
C LEU A 809 30.50 8.77 -7.76
N GLU A 810 30.93 9.90 -7.22
CA GLU A 810 31.19 10.08 -5.77
C GLU A 810 29.96 9.75 -4.91
N VAL A 811 28.78 10.18 -5.35
CA VAL A 811 27.49 9.88 -4.71
C VAL A 811 26.43 9.66 -5.80
N LEU A 812 25.69 8.56 -5.71
CA LEU A 812 24.54 8.26 -6.57
C LEU A 812 23.24 8.20 -5.74
N PRO A 813 22.54 9.31 -5.51
CA PRO A 813 21.35 9.30 -4.67
C PRO A 813 20.09 8.96 -5.47
N ARG A 814 19.13 8.31 -4.80
CA ARG A 814 17.84 7.88 -5.41
C ARG A 814 16.93 9.04 -5.83
N ASN A 815 17.21 10.26 -5.39
CA ASN A 815 16.44 11.49 -5.66
C ASN A 815 17.08 12.40 -6.72
N ALA A 816 18.09 11.93 -7.47
CA ALA A 816 18.75 12.71 -8.53
C ALA A 816 17.77 13.36 -9.53
N ASN A 817 16.68 12.67 -9.87
CA ASN A 817 15.66 13.13 -10.83
C ASN A 817 14.45 13.83 -10.17
N HIS A 818 14.47 14.11 -8.85
CA HIS A 818 13.29 14.61 -8.12
C HIS A 818 12.72 15.91 -8.73
N ALA A 819 13.56 16.79 -9.29
CA ALA A 819 13.16 18.08 -9.86
C ALA A 819 12.12 17.95 -11.00
N LEU A 820 12.12 16.84 -11.74
CA LEU A 820 11.11 16.57 -12.78
C LEU A 820 9.69 16.39 -12.22
N ASN A 821 9.57 16.00 -10.95
CA ASN A 821 8.32 15.76 -10.24
C ASN A 821 8.45 16.22 -8.77
N TYR A 822 8.85 17.48 -8.57
CA TYR A 822 9.21 18.02 -7.25
C TYR A 822 8.12 17.77 -6.20
N GLY A 823 8.49 17.12 -5.08
CA GLY A 823 7.60 16.78 -3.98
C GLY A 823 6.65 15.59 -4.22
N ILE A 824 6.84 14.84 -5.31
CA ILE A 824 6.07 13.64 -5.69
C ILE A 824 7.04 12.42 -5.64
N GLY A 825 6.66 11.26 -6.19
CA GLY A 825 7.56 10.12 -6.35
C GLY A 825 8.79 10.42 -7.24
N ASN A 826 9.91 9.76 -6.95
CA ASN A 826 11.10 9.78 -7.79
C ASN A 826 10.95 8.74 -8.92
N TYR A 827 11.10 9.18 -10.17
CA TYR A 827 11.03 8.31 -11.35
C TYR A 827 12.35 8.33 -12.13
N ALA A 828 12.74 7.17 -12.66
CA ALA A 828 13.95 7.02 -13.48
C ALA A 828 13.72 7.34 -14.98
N TYR A 829 12.51 7.78 -15.33
CA TYR A 829 12.04 8.04 -16.70
C TYR A 829 11.21 9.34 -16.74
N ASN A 830 10.99 9.89 -17.94
CA ASN A 830 10.25 11.13 -18.14
C ASN A 830 8.75 10.94 -17.89
N ARG A 831 8.29 11.09 -16.64
CA ARG A 831 6.87 11.00 -16.22
C ARG A 831 5.94 12.05 -16.89
N GLY A 832 6.49 13.02 -17.63
CA GLY A 832 5.73 13.94 -18.48
C GLY A 832 5.47 13.42 -19.91
N ASN A 833 6.10 12.31 -20.29
CA ASN A 833 5.92 11.64 -21.57
C ASN A 833 5.05 10.40 -21.35
N TYR A 834 3.86 10.39 -21.95
CA TYR A 834 2.93 9.26 -21.83
C TYR A 834 3.52 7.96 -22.39
N VAL A 835 4.14 8.03 -23.57
CA VAL A 835 4.69 6.87 -24.27
C VAL A 835 5.85 6.27 -23.46
N GLU A 836 6.78 7.10 -23.01
CA GLU A 836 7.92 6.64 -22.20
C GLU A 836 7.48 6.07 -20.83
N THR A 837 6.46 6.68 -20.21
CA THR A 837 5.87 6.17 -18.96
C THR A 837 5.24 4.80 -19.16
N GLN A 838 4.47 4.61 -20.23
CA GLN A 838 3.78 3.35 -20.52
C GLN A 838 4.71 2.26 -21.08
N ASP A 839 5.85 2.63 -21.67
CA ASP A 839 6.98 1.73 -21.97
C ASP A 839 7.69 1.31 -20.66
N ALA A 840 7.97 2.24 -19.74
CA ALA A 840 8.59 1.91 -18.46
C ALA A 840 7.72 1.00 -17.58
N ILE A 841 6.39 1.19 -17.60
CA ILE A 841 5.44 0.27 -16.96
C ILE A 841 5.47 -1.11 -17.64
N TRP A 842 5.58 -1.16 -18.98
CA TRP A 842 5.69 -2.42 -19.72
C TRP A 842 6.94 -3.21 -19.33
N GLU A 843 8.08 -2.53 -19.27
CA GLU A 843 9.37 -3.10 -18.89
C GLU A 843 9.34 -3.62 -17.45
N ALA A 844 8.82 -2.84 -16.51
CA ALA A 844 8.70 -3.25 -15.11
C ALA A 844 7.81 -4.50 -14.93
N GLN A 845 6.69 -4.58 -15.66
CA GLN A 845 5.79 -5.75 -15.62
C GLN A 845 6.36 -6.97 -16.36
N THR A 846 7.23 -6.75 -17.35
CA THR A 846 7.95 -7.85 -18.01
C THR A 846 9.02 -8.40 -17.07
N ALA A 847 9.80 -7.54 -16.43
CA ALA A 847 10.81 -7.92 -15.44
C ALA A 847 10.23 -8.63 -14.20
N SER A 848 8.99 -8.30 -13.80
CA SER A 848 8.28 -9.01 -12.72
C SER A 848 7.62 -10.33 -13.15
N GLY A 849 7.61 -10.67 -14.44
CA GLY A 849 6.94 -11.85 -14.99
C GLY A 849 5.42 -11.76 -15.07
N GLU A 850 4.83 -10.58 -14.85
CA GLU A 850 3.40 -10.32 -15.09
C GLU A 850 3.07 -10.34 -16.59
N GLU A 851 3.93 -9.72 -17.41
CA GLU A 851 3.86 -9.71 -18.87
C GLU A 851 4.92 -10.63 -19.49
N GLY A 852 4.62 -11.24 -20.64
CA GLY A 852 5.58 -12.10 -21.35
C GLY A 852 4.97 -13.08 -22.35
N TRP A 853 5.82 -13.80 -23.08
CA TRP A 853 5.40 -14.87 -23.99
C TRP A 853 4.90 -16.10 -23.21
N SER A 854 3.63 -16.45 -23.40
CA SER A 854 2.91 -17.47 -22.64
C SER A 854 2.10 -18.37 -23.58
N PRO A 855 2.00 -19.69 -23.35
CA PRO A 855 1.15 -20.57 -24.16
C PRO A 855 -0.28 -20.05 -24.26
N ALA A 856 -0.81 -20.03 -25.48
CA ALA A 856 -2.11 -19.48 -25.78
C ALA A 856 -3.24 -20.41 -25.32
N THR A 857 -4.32 -19.83 -24.83
CA THR A 857 -5.59 -20.52 -24.57
C THR A 857 -6.65 -20.08 -25.57
N HIS A 858 -7.69 -20.90 -25.73
CA HIS A 858 -8.86 -20.56 -26.55
C HIS A 858 -9.55 -19.25 -26.10
N ALA A 859 -9.45 -18.90 -24.81
CA ALA A 859 -10.10 -17.74 -24.21
C ALA A 859 -9.29 -16.44 -24.28
N ASP A 860 -8.01 -16.47 -24.71
CA ASP A 860 -7.12 -15.30 -24.72
C ASP A 860 -7.46 -14.24 -25.78
N GLY A 861 -8.66 -14.28 -26.38
CA GLY A 861 -9.12 -13.28 -27.33
C GLY A 861 -8.49 -13.38 -28.72
N LEU A 862 -7.99 -14.57 -29.11
CA LEU A 862 -7.38 -14.81 -30.44
C LEU A 862 -8.25 -14.26 -31.57
N ARG A 863 -7.65 -13.41 -32.41
CA ARG A 863 -8.28 -12.63 -33.49
C ARG A 863 -7.27 -12.32 -34.59
N ALA A 864 -7.76 -12.01 -35.78
CA ALA A 864 -6.90 -11.55 -36.89
C ALA A 864 -6.08 -10.32 -36.49
N GLY A 865 -4.85 -10.22 -36.98
CA GLY A 865 -3.93 -9.11 -36.70
C GLY A 865 -3.16 -9.20 -35.37
N LEU A 866 -3.48 -10.16 -34.50
CA LEU A 866 -2.77 -10.37 -33.23
C LEU A 866 -1.36 -10.95 -33.48
N PRO A 867 -0.29 -10.33 -32.97
CA PRO A 867 1.06 -10.88 -33.03
C PRO A 867 1.21 -12.04 -32.05
N VAL A 868 1.84 -13.12 -32.51
CA VAL A 868 2.06 -14.36 -31.77
C VAL A 868 3.47 -14.90 -32.02
N ARG A 869 3.92 -15.85 -31.20
CA ARG A 869 5.03 -16.74 -31.56
C ARG A 869 4.48 -18.15 -31.76
N ALA A 870 4.75 -18.77 -32.90
CA ALA A 870 4.22 -20.08 -33.28
C ALA A 870 5.38 -21.05 -33.56
N ARG A 871 5.22 -22.32 -33.19
CA ARG A 871 6.18 -23.38 -33.57
C ARG A 871 5.80 -23.92 -34.94
N ARG A 872 6.64 -23.62 -35.92
CA ARG A 872 6.46 -23.99 -37.33
C ARG A 872 6.57 -25.50 -37.52
N HIS A 873 5.81 -26.03 -38.46
CA HIS A 873 5.90 -27.43 -38.85
C HIS A 873 7.13 -27.65 -39.73
N LEU A 874 8.04 -28.54 -39.33
CA LEU A 874 9.26 -28.84 -40.09
C LEU A 874 9.19 -30.17 -40.86
N GLY A 875 8.23 -31.04 -40.52
CA GLY A 875 8.10 -32.38 -41.10
C GLY A 875 7.55 -33.39 -40.10
N VAL A 876 7.59 -34.67 -40.45
CA VAL A 876 7.08 -35.79 -39.63
C VAL A 876 8.21 -36.80 -39.43
N ASN A 877 8.37 -37.32 -38.21
CA ASN A 877 9.31 -38.41 -37.91
C ASN A 877 8.86 -39.73 -38.54
N SER A 878 9.76 -40.71 -38.59
CA SER A 878 9.48 -42.11 -38.94
C SER A 878 8.26 -42.69 -38.20
N ASP A 879 8.08 -42.29 -36.95
CA ASP A 879 7.10 -42.84 -36.02
C ASP A 879 5.73 -42.12 -36.13
N GLY A 880 5.57 -41.22 -37.11
CA GLY A 880 4.36 -40.41 -37.33
C GLY A 880 4.25 -39.16 -36.45
N SER A 881 5.18 -38.91 -35.53
CA SER A 881 5.15 -37.71 -34.67
C SER A 881 5.58 -36.44 -35.41
N ARG A 882 4.87 -35.33 -35.17
CA ARG A 882 5.15 -34.01 -35.77
C ARG A 882 6.49 -33.42 -35.29
N ILE A 883 7.33 -32.95 -36.22
CA ILE A 883 8.54 -32.18 -35.93
C ILE A 883 8.19 -30.68 -35.92
N VAL A 884 8.55 -30.00 -34.84
CA VAL A 884 8.20 -28.60 -34.58
C VAL A 884 9.43 -27.74 -34.29
N SER A 885 9.45 -26.54 -34.85
CA SER A 885 10.56 -25.59 -34.66
C SER A 885 10.62 -25.00 -33.25
N VAL A 886 11.65 -24.19 -33.00
CA VAL A 886 11.60 -23.14 -31.97
C VAL A 886 10.53 -22.10 -32.33
N PRO A 887 9.89 -21.41 -31.36
CA PRO A 887 8.85 -20.43 -31.65
C PRO A 887 9.36 -19.26 -32.51
N GLN A 888 8.73 -19.03 -33.66
CA GLN A 888 9.01 -17.92 -34.58
C GLN A 888 7.89 -16.87 -34.52
N ARG A 889 8.21 -15.59 -34.76
CA ARG A 889 7.20 -14.52 -34.82
C ARG A 889 6.25 -14.73 -35.99
N ALA A 890 4.96 -14.59 -35.73
CA ALA A 890 3.90 -14.73 -36.73
C ALA A 890 2.71 -13.81 -36.36
N MET A 891 1.78 -13.62 -37.31
CA MET A 891 0.54 -12.90 -37.10
C MET A 891 -0.64 -13.85 -37.34
N ILE A 892 -1.68 -13.81 -36.49
CA ILE A 892 -2.91 -14.55 -36.75
C ILE A 892 -3.62 -13.96 -37.97
N VAL A 893 -3.87 -14.79 -38.98
CA VAL A 893 -4.68 -14.48 -40.15
C VAL A 893 -6.15 -14.75 -39.85
N ALA A 894 -6.45 -15.93 -39.29
CA ALA A 894 -7.80 -16.32 -38.88
C ALA A 894 -7.77 -17.31 -37.70
N TYR A 895 -8.79 -17.24 -36.85
CA TYR A 895 -9.02 -18.22 -35.80
C TYR A 895 -10.50 -18.53 -35.64
N ASP A 896 -10.89 -19.73 -36.07
CA ASP A 896 -12.25 -20.22 -35.94
C ASP A 896 -12.50 -20.72 -34.52
N ARG A 897 -13.31 -19.96 -33.77
CA ARG A 897 -13.63 -20.28 -32.37
C ARG A 897 -14.63 -21.44 -32.25
N GLN A 898 -15.53 -21.55 -33.24
CA GLN A 898 -16.63 -22.50 -33.24
C GLN A 898 -16.10 -23.95 -33.38
N PRO A 899 -16.39 -24.87 -32.44
CA PRO A 899 -15.77 -26.21 -32.42
C PRO A 899 -16.00 -27.07 -33.67
N PHE A 900 -17.04 -26.79 -34.46
CA PHE A 900 -17.34 -27.52 -35.70
C PHE A 900 -16.58 -27.00 -36.93
N PHE A 901 -16.10 -25.74 -36.91
CA PHE A 901 -15.15 -25.24 -37.90
C PHE A 901 -13.70 -25.52 -37.47
N ASN A 902 -13.46 -25.79 -36.19
CA ASN A 902 -12.13 -26.02 -35.63
C ASN A 902 -12.16 -27.15 -34.58
N PRO A 903 -12.21 -28.43 -35.02
CA PRO A 903 -12.24 -29.60 -34.14
C PRO A 903 -10.89 -29.78 -33.42
N GLU A 904 -10.85 -30.67 -32.43
CA GLU A 904 -9.59 -30.98 -31.73
C GLU A 904 -8.68 -31.89 -32.57
N PRO A 905 -7.34 -31.65 -32.59
CA PRO A 905 -6.63 -30.56 -31.94
C PRO A 905 -6.84 -29.23 -32.68
N ARG A 906 -7.28 -28.19 -31.97
CA ARG A 906 -7.57 -26.88 -32.58
C ARG A 906 -6.38 -26.29 -33.32
N LEU A 907 -6.66 -25.75 -34.51
CA LEU A 907 -5.70 -25.08 -35.38
C LEU A 907 -5.91 -23.56 -35.39
N VAL A 908 -4.87 -22.82 -35.77
CA VAL A 908 -4.90 -21.38 -36.02
C VAL A 908 -4.14 -21.11 -37.31
N ARG A 909 -4.72 -20.28 -38.18
CA ARG A 909 -4.05 -19.86 -39.42
C ARG A 909 -3.15 -18.67 -39.12
N VAL A 910 -1.85 -18.85 -39.24
CA VAL A 910 -0.82 -17.85 -38.91
C VAL A 910 0.10 -17.58 -40.09
N ALA A 911 0.48 -16.31 -40.29
CA ALA A 911 1.48 -15.89 -41.26
C ALA A 911 2.82 -15.67 -40.56
N PHE A 912 3.86 -16.41 -40.94
CA PHE A 912 5.19 -16.26 -40.34
C PHE A 912 5.89 -14.98 -40.83
N GLN A 913 6.45 -14.19 -39.91
CA GLN A 913 7.04 -12.88 -40.21
C GLN A 913 8.38 -12.98 -40.97
N SER A 914 9.00 -14.15 -41.00
CA SER A 914 10.28 -14.42 -41.68
C SER A 914 10.18 -14.40 -43.20
N ASP A 915 9.10 -14.97 -43.73
CA ASP A 915 8.94 -15.37 -45.13
C ASP A 915 7.51 -15.14 -45.66
N GLY A 916 6.58 -14.67 -44.81
CA GLY A 916 5.20 -14.36 -45.17
C GLY A 916 4.28 -15.57 -45.38
N VAL A 917 4.80 -16.80 -45.18
CA VAL A 917 4.05 -18.03 -45.46
C VAL A 917 2.93 -18.23 -44.42
N VAL A 918 1.73 -18.55 -44.92
CA VAL A 918 0.56 -18.85 -44.10
C VAL A 918 0.44 -20.35 -43.87
N GLU A 919 0.46 -20.79 -42.62
CA GLU A 919 0.35 -22.19 -42.21
C GLU A 919 -0.74 -22.38 -41.14
N GLU A 920 -1.26 -23.60 -41.01
CA GLU A 920 -2.12 -24.02 -39.91
C GLU A 920 -1.28 -24.62 -38.79
N VAL A 921 -1.30 -23.98 -37.62
CA VAL A 921 -0.52 -24.38 -36.45
C VAL A 921 -1.47 -24.76 -35.31
N PRO A 922 -1.26 -25.89 -34.61
CA PRO A 922 -2.01 -26.26 -33.41
C PRO A 922 -1.94 -25.18 -32.34
N LEU A 923 -3.06 -24.95 -31.65
CA LEU A 923 -3.19 -23.98 -30.57
C LEU A 923 -2.15 -24.18 -29.45
N SER A 924 -1.79 -25.43 -29.15
CA SER A 924 -0.76 -25.80 -28.17
C SER A 924 0.66 -25.33 -28.54
N ASP A 925 0.92 -25.07 -29.82
CA ASP A 925 2.21 -24.63 -30.36
C ASP A 925 2.28 -23.10 -30.54
N ILE A 926 1.29 -22.36 -30.03
CA ILE A 926 1.17 -20.91 -30.15
C ILE A 926 1.33 -20.26 -28.78
N MET A 927 2.09 -19.17 -28.76
CA MET A 927 2.30 -18.31 -27.61
C MET A 927 1.75 -16.92 -27.93
N ILE A 928 0.98 -16.38 -26.99
CA ILE A 928 0.55 -14.98 -26.97
C ILE A 928 1.43 -14.19 -26.01
N TRP A 929 1.48 -12.88 -26.18
CA TRP A 929 2.01 -11.99 -25.15
C TRP A 929 0.92 -11.74 -24.10
N GLN A 930 1.09 -12.29 -22.90
CA GLN A 930 0.17 -12.04 -21.79
C GLN A 930 0.45 -10.66 -21.18
N ARG A 931 -0.61 -9.95 -20.80
CA ARG A 931 -0.57 -8.61 -20.16
C ARG A 931 -0.76 -8.67 -18.64
N ARG A 932 -1.03 -9.87 -18.13
CA ARG A 932 -1.37 -10.19 -16.74
C ARG A 932 -1.38 -11.71 -16.57
N TYR A 933 -1.30 -12.15 -15.32
CA TYR A 933 -1.39 -13.57 -14.97
C TYR A 933 -2.80 -14.18 -15.22
N HIS A 934 -3.87 -13.49 -14.85
CA HIS A 934 -5.24 -14.03 -14.89
C HIS A 934 -6.01 -13.71 -16.18
N GLY A 935 -6.71 -14.70 -16.75
CA GLY A 935 -7.63 -14.53 -17.89
C GLY A 935 -9.04 -14.03 -17.52
N PRO A 936 -10.04 -14.19 -18.42
CA PRO A 936 -9.98 -14.98 -19.66
C PRO A 936 -9.10 -14.36 -20.75
N GLU A 937 -9.23 -13.05 -21.00
CA GLU A 937 -8.51 -12.36 -22.08
C GLU A 937 -7.19 -11.77 -21.59
N ARG A 938 -6.09 -12.56 -21.62
CA ARG A 938 -4.78 -12.06 -21.18
C ARG A 938 -4.08 -11.15 -22.18
N THR A 939 -4.51 -11.09 -23.44
CA THR A 939 -3.87 -10.29 -24.52
C THR A 939 -4.16 -8.80 -24.46
N VAL A 940 -5.28 -8.39 -23.84
CA VAL A 940 -5.76 -7.00 -23.83
C VAL A 940 -5.46 -6.33 -22.48
N GLY A 941 -4.80 -5.16 -22.53
CA GLY A 941 -4.51 -4.32 -21.36
C GLY A 941 -5.78 -3.93 -20.58
N ASP A 942 -5.66 -3.55 -19.31
CA ASP A 942 -6.80 -2.98 -18.58
C ASP A 942 -7.02 -1.52 -18.98
N GLU A 943 -8.29 -1.15 -19.10
CA GLU A 943 -8.72 0.20 -19.45
C GLU A 943 -9.41 0.87 -18.25
N SER A 944 -8.89 2.02 -17.83
CA SER A 944 -9.56 2.91 -16.90
C SER A 944 -10.73 3.64 -17.57
N ARG A 945 -11.67 4.07 -16.75
CA ARG A 945 -12.92 4.73 -17.14
C ARG A 945 -13.04 6.07 -16.41
N ARG A 946 -13.70 7.04 -17.04
CA ARG A 946 -13.88 8.38 -16.48
C ARG A 946 -14.60 8.33 -15.12
N TYR A 947 -14.05 9.00 -14.12
CA TYR A 947 -14.67 9.11 -12.80
C TYR A 947 -15.90 10.04 -12.85
N SER A 948 -17.03 9.58 -12.31
CA SER A 948 -18.29 10.33 -12.23
C SER A 948 -18.57 10.80 -10.78
N PRO A 949 -18.48 12.10 -10.46
CA PRO A 949 -18.68 12.59 -9.09
C PRO A 949 -20.09 12.38 -8.52
N ILE A 950 -21.11 12.39 -9.39
CA ILE A 950 -22.52 12.19 -9.03
C ILE A 950 -23.03 10.89 -9.66
N SER A 951 -22.33 9.79 -9.36
CA SER A 951 -22.52 8.48 -10.00
C SER A 951 -23.93 7.88 -9.92
N LEU A 952 -24.78 8.27 -8.97
CA LEU A 952 -26.18 7.85 -8.93
C LEU A 952 -27.07 8.58 -9.95
N ARG A 953 -26.68 9.77 -10.45
CA ARG A 953 -27.40 10.54 -11.48
C ARG A 953 -26.74 10.34 -12.84
N ARG A 954 -26.63 9.07 -13.24
CA ARG A 954 -26.26 8.66 -14.60
C ARG A 954 -27.50 8.11 -15.31
N TYR A 955 -27.49 8.21 -16.63
CA TYR A 955 -28.64 7.91 -17.47
C TYR A 955 -28.23 6.99 -18.62
N VAL A 956 -29.17 6.16 -19.07
CA VAL A 956 -29.03 5.28 -20.24
C VAL A 956 -30.28 5.44 -21.09
N ASP A 957 -30.12 5.67 -22.39
CA ASP A 957 -31.24 5.59 -23.34
C ASP A 957 -31.59 4.12 -23.56
N VAL A 958 -32.76 3.70 -23.07
CA VAL A 958 -33.18 2.29 -23.17
C VAL A 958 -33.53 1.91 -24.61
N SER A 959 -33.77 2.89 -25.50
CA SER A 959 -34.10 2.66 -26.92
C SER A 959 -32.88 2.65 -27.85
N ASP A 960 -31.74 3.11 -27.35
CA ASP A 960 -30.47 3.17 -28.07
C ASP A 960 -29.31 3.28 -27.05
N PRO A 961 -29.02 2.19 -26.30
CA PRO A 961 -28.07 2.26 -25.19
C PRO A 961 -26.66 2.59 -25.67
N PHE A 962 -26.25 2.10 -26.83
CA PHE A 962 -24.92 2.36 -27.41
C PHE A 962 -24.84 3.63 -28.27
N ASN A 963 -25.93 4.41 -28.36
CA ASN A 963 -26.01 5.67 -29.11
C ASN A 963 -25.65 5.49 -30.61
N GLU A 964 -26.13 4.40 -31.19
CA GLU A 964 -25.94 3.97 -32.58
C GLU A 964 -26.61 4.93 -33.58
N LYS A 965 -27.70 5.58 -33.18
CA LYS A 965 -28.45 6.56 -33.98
C LYS A 965 -27.80 7.94 -33.91
N THR A 966 -26.61 8.03 -34.51
CA THR A 966 -25.81 9.26 -34.61
C THR A 966 -25.40 9.54 -36.06
N SER A 967 -25.59 10.78 -36.52
CA SER A 967 -24.97 11.27 -37.76
C SER A 967 -23.47 11.49 -37.51
N LYS A 968 -22.63 10.73 -38.22
CA LYS A 968 -21.16 10.84 -38.16
C LYS A 968 -20.61 11.79 -39.22
N GLU A 969 -21.25 11.77 -40.38
CA GLU A 969 -21.12 12.72 -41.48
C GLU A 969 -22.52 13.31 -41.70
N GLU A 970 -22.60 14.57 -42.14
CA GLU A 970 -23.89 15.15 -42.55
C GLU A 970 -24.41 14.39 -43.77
N HIS A 971 -25.52 13.67 -43.59
CA HIS A 971 -26.12 12.96 -44.69
C HIS A 971 -26.81 13.96 -45.61
N PHE A 972 -26.79 13.72 -46.92
CA PHE A 972 -27.41 14.65 -47.88
C PHE A 972 -28.92 14.84 -47.66
N LEU A 973 -29.56 13.93 -46.90
CA LEU A 973 -30.96 14.02 -46.49
C LEU A 973 -31.19 14.88 -45.23
N ASP A 974 -30.16 15.24 -44.46
CA ASP A 974 -30.30 16.04 -43.23
C ASP A 974 -30.89 17.43 -43.54
N LYS A 975 -30.65 17.92 -44.76
CA LYS A 975 -31.27 19.12 -45.36
C LYS A 975 -32.80 19.07 -45.43
N TYR A 976 -33.38 17.87 -45.40
CA TYR A 976 -34.82 17.62 -45.43
C TYR A 976 -35.36 17.09 -44.10
N GLU A 977 -34.54 16.96 -43.05
CA GLU A 977 -35.07 16.67 -41.72
C GLU A 977 -36.01 17.80 -41.27
N VAL A 978 -37.16 17.41 -40.72
CA VAL A 978 -38.17 18.36 -40.26
C VAL A 978 -37.61 19.15 -39.08
N ALA A 979 -37.50 20.46 -39.23
CA ALA A 979 -37.05 21.35 -38.17
C ALA A 979 -37.84 21.12 -36.87
N ARG A 980 -37.13 21.01 -35.74
CA ARG A 980 -37.69 20.68 -34.43
C ARG A 980 -38.48 21.84 -33.82
N THR A 981 -39.63 22.15 -34.39
CA THR A 981 -40.51 23.26 -33.98
C THR A 981 -41.49 22.89 -32.86
N SER A 982 -41.67 21.60 -32.54
CA SER A 982 -42.50 21.11 -31.44
C SER A 982 -41.83 20.00 -30.62
N GLU A 983 -40.91 20.40 -29.73
CA GLU A 983 -40.07 19.47 -28.94
C GLU A 983 -40.82 18.59 -27.92
N ALA A 984 -42.13 18.80 -27.70
CA ALA A 984 -42.95 18.10 -26.70
C ALA A 984 -42.98 16.56 -26.83
N VAL A 985 -42.57 16.01 -28.00
CA VAL A 985 -42.56 14.57 -28.28
C VAL A 985 -41.14 14.03 -28.54
N ALA A 986 -40.08 14.78 -28.18
CA ALA A 986 -38.69 14.35 -28.36
C ALA A 986 -38.41 12.98 -27.71
N SER A 987 -38.27 11.94 -28.54
CA SER A 987 -38.26 10.53 -28.12
C SER A 987 -37.10 10.19 -27.18
N LYS A 988 -35.88 10.62 -27.53
CA LYS A 988 -34.64 10.37 -26.78
C LYS A 988 -34.75 10.74 -25.30
N TYR A 989 -35.35 11.89 -24.98
CA TYR A 989 -35.53 12.32 -23.58
C TYR A 989 -36.61 11.53 -22.84
N ARG A 990 -37.56 10.90 -23.54
CA ARG A 990 -38.62 10.05 -22.96
C ARG A 990 -38.18 8.61 -22.73
N THR A 991 -37.20 8.12 -23.49
CA THR A 991 -36.64 6.75 -23.40
C THR A 991 -35.42 6.66 -22.48
N THR A 992 -34.78 7.80 -22.22
CA THR A 992 -33.66 7.93 -21.27
C THR A 992 -34.13 7.73 -19.83
N LYS A 993 -33.61 6.69 -19.16
CA LYS A 993 -33.88 6.37 -17.75
C LYS A 993 -32.68 6.63 -16.87
N GLN A 994 -32.92 6.88 -15.59
CA GLN A 994 -31.84 6.89 -14.59
C GLN A 994 -31.40 5.45 -14.31
N ILE A 995 -30.09 5.20 -14.11
CA ILE A 995 -29.56 3.85 -13.86
C ILE A 995 -30.23 3.12 -12.69
N THR A 996 -30.81 3.86 -11.74
CA THR A 996 -31.52 3.31 -10.57
C THR A 996 -32.86 2.66 -10.90
N GLU A 997 -33.40 2.88 -12.10
CA GLU A 997 -34.69 2.37 -12.57
C GLU A 997 -34.56 1.11 -13.46
N ILE A 998 -33.33 0.71 -13.79
CA ILE A 998 -33.03 -0.40 -14.71
C ILE A 998 -33.20 -1.75 -13.99
N ASP A 999 -32.65 -1.88 -12.79
CA ASP A 999 -32.75 -3.06 -11.93
C ASP A 999 -33.47 -2.78 -10.60
N GLN A 1000 -33.95 -3.82 -9.93
CA GLN A 1000 -34.49 -3.77 -8.58
C GLN A 1000 -33.71 -4.73 -7.68
N TRP A 1001 -33.41 -4.32 -6.45
CA TRP A 1001 -32.80 -5.21 -5.46
C TRP A 1001 -33.88 -6.02 -4.74
N THR A 1002 -33.84 -7.33 -4.90
CA THR A 1002 -34.89 -8.26 -4.46
C THR A 1002 -34.46 -9.13 -3.27
N ARG A 1003 -35.39 -9.94 -2.75
CA ARG A 1003 -35.06 -10.97 -1.76
C ARG A 1003 -34.03 -11.98 -2.30
N PHE A 1004 -34.05 -12.31 -3.60
CA PHE A 1004 -33.09 -13.25 -4.18
C PHE A 1004 -31.66 -12.69 -4.16
N ASP A 1005 -31.50 -11.37 -4.20
CA ASP A 1005 -30.21 -10.69 -4.12
C ASP A 1005 -29.69 -10.65 -2.68
N MET A 1006 -30.59 -10.45 -1.70
CA MET A 1006 -30.28 -10.58 -0.27
C MET A 1006 -29.89 -12.01 0.14
N CYS A 1007 -30.48 -13.03 -0.50
CA CYS A 1007 -30.19 -14.44 -0.23
C CYS A 1007 -29.12 -15.03 -1.16
N ARG A 1008 -28.48 -14.21 -2.01
CA ARG A 1008 -27.60 -14.67 -3.08
C ARG A 1008 -26.37 -15.38 -2.51
N ALA A 1009 -26.03 -16.53 -3.09
CA ALA A 1009 -24.82 -17.27 -2.78
C ALA A 1009 -23.60 -16.69 -3.50
N ASP A 1010 -22.43 -16.81 -2.86
CA ASP A 1010 -21.17 -16.31 -3.40
C ASP A 1010 -20.79 -17.03 -4.70
N ASN A 1011 -20.16 -16.31 -5.64
CA ASN A 1011 -19.65 -16.89 -6.89
C ASN A 1011 -18.25 -17.52 -6.76
N PHE A 1012 -17.55 -17.25 -5.65
CA PHE A 1012 -16.29 -17.87 -5.22
C PHE A 1012 -16.55 -18.86 -4.07
N ARG A 1013 -15.55 -19.67 -3.71
CA ARG A 1013 -15.61 -20.50 -2.50
C ARG A 1013 -15.20 -19.67 -1.28
N PRO A 1014 -16.10 -19.40 -0.31
CA PRO A 1014 -15.76 -18.60 0.87
C PRO A 1014 -14.71 -19.32 1.74
N LEU A 1015 -13.88 -18.54 2.44
CA LEU A 1015 -12.89 -19.07 3.38
C LEU A 1015 -13.60 -19.71 4.59
N SER A 1016 -14.44 -18.92 5.25
CA SER A 1016 -15.35 -19.33 6.33
C SER A 1016 -16.64 -18.52 6.25
N ILE A 1017 -17.78 -19.14 6.56
CA ILE A 1017 -19.09 -18.46 6.65
C ILE A 1017 -19.54 -18.25 8.11
N SER A 1018 -18.69 -18.53 9.10
CA SER A 1018 -19.03 -18.46 10.53
C SER A 1018 -19.44 -17.04 10.99
N HIS A 1019 -19.11 -16.00 10.21
CA HIS A 1019 -19.53 -14.62 10.41
C HIS A 1019 -20.92 -14.29 9.81
N ARG A 1020 -21.45 -15.10 8.86
CA ARG A 1020 -22.72 -14.88 8.15
C ARG A 1020 -23.92 -15.24 9.03
N ARG A 1021 -24.43 -14.26 9.78
CA ARG A 1021 -25.62 -14.39 10.66
C ARG A 1021 -26.94 -14.64 9.90
N ASP A 1022 -26.91 -14.52 8.59
CA ASP A 1022 -27.99 -14.76 7.63
C ASP A 1022 -28.02 -16.21 7.10
N TYR A 1023 -26.98 -17.01 7.34
CA TYR A 1023 -26.89 -18.41 6.93
C TYR A 1023 -28.06 -19.25 7.44
N ILE A 1024 -28.71 -19.97 6.53
CA ILE A 1024 -29.99 -20.71 6.68
C ILE A 1024 -31.16 -19.80 7.05
N ARG A 1025 -31.07 -19.04 8.15
CA ARG A 1025 -32.16 -18.26 8.75
C ARG A 1025 -32.79 -17.22 7.85
N LEU A 1026 -31.97 -16.50 7.06
CA LEU A 1026 -32.44 -15.49 6.11
C LEU A 1026 -32.32 -15.97 4.65
N GLY A 1027 -32.01 -17.25 4.43
CA GLY A 1027 -31.97 -17.87 3.12
C GLY A 1027 -30.62 -17.83 2.38
N TYR A 1028 -29.56 -17.27 2.96
CA TYR A 1028 -28.21 -17.50 2.43
C TYR A 1028 -27.83 -18.96 2.62
N MET A 1029 -27.53 -19.63 1.51
CA MET A 1029 -26.96 -20.97 1.46
C MET A 1029 -25.75 -20.93 0.53
N HIS A 1030 -24.61 -21.46 0.97
CA HIS A 1030 -23.39 -21.45 0.18
C HIS A 1030 -23.56 -22.32 -1.08
N ARG A 1031 -23.14 -21.80 -2.24
CA ARG A 1031 -23.10 -22.59 -3.49
C ARG A 1031 -21.90 -23.55 -3.52
N TYR A 1032 -20.80 -23.14 -2.89
CA TYR A 1032 -19.58 -23.91 -2.76
C TYR A 1032 -19.29 -24.09 -1.28
N THR A 1033 -19.04 -25.33 -0.85
CA THR A 1033 -18.68 -25.65 0.55
C THR A 1033 -17.47 -24.81 0.99
N PRO A 1034 -17.54 -24.09 2.13
CA PRO A 1034 -16.44 -23.24 2.60
C PRO A 1034 -15.13 -24.00 2.78
N TRP A 1035 -13.99 -23.33 2.58
CA TRP A 1035 -12.67 -23.96 2.74
C TRP A 1035 -12.44 -24.52 4.15
N GLU A 1036 -12.83 -23.77 5.19
CA GLU A 1036 -12.81 -24.23 6.59
C GLU A 1036 -13.52 -25.59 6.77
N TRP A 1037 -14.69 -25.77 6.14
CA TRP A 1037 -15.49 -26.98 6.30
C TRP A 1037 -14.93 -28.16 5.51
N ILE A 1038 -14.30 -27.90 4.36
CA ILE A 1038 -13.56 -28.92 3.61
C ILE A 1038 -12.36 -29.40 4.45
N ALA A 1039 -11.58 -28.48 5.00
CA ALA A 1039 -10.44 -28.81 5.85
C ALA A 1039 -10.86 -29.63 7.09
N LEU A 1040 -11.98 -29.28 7.74
CA LEU A 1040 -12.52 -30.04 8.87
C LEU A 1040 -12.98 -31.45 8.48
N GLN A 1041 -13.64 -31.62 7.33
CA GLN A 1041 -14.10 -32.95 6.87
C GLN A 1041 -12.95 -33.82 6.35
N GLU A 1042 -11.96 -33.21 5.69
CA GLU A 1042 -10.76 -33.91 5.19
C GLU A 1042 -9.82 -34.33 6.32
N ALA A 1043 -9.69 -33.51 7.38
CA ALA A 1043 -8.86 -33.82 8.54
C ALA A 1043 -9.47 -34.84 9.52
N ASP A 1044 -10.79 -35.07 9.47
CA ASP A 1044 -11.49 -36.02 10.34
C ASP A 1044 -11.23 -37.49 9.94
N GLN A 1045 -11.04 -37.76 8.64
CA GLN A 1045 -10.92 -39.11 8.11
C GLN A 1045 -9.45 -39.50 7.84
N PRO A 1046 -8.99 -40.70 8.25
CA PRO A 1046 -7.63 -41.15 7.99
C PRO A 1046 -7.43 -41.54 6.51
N MET A 1047 -6.29 -41.14 5.93
CA MET A 1047 -5.87 -41.60 4.61
C MET A 1047 -5.44 -43.09 4.67
N LEU A 1048 -5.93 -43.91 3.73
CA LEU A 1048 -5.52 -45.31 3.62
C LEU A 1048 -4.13 -45.39 2.98
N ALA A 1049 -3.14 -45.94 3.70
CA ALA A 1049 -1.75 -46.00 3.24
C ALA A 1049 -1.55 -46.68 1.87
N GLU A 1050 -2.42 -47.63 1.50
CA GLU A 1050 -2.40 -48.29 0.18
C GLU A 1050 -2.70 -47.32 -0.98
N GLN A 1051 -3.45 -46.23 -0.76
CA GLN A 1051 -3.78 -45.23 -1.77
C GLN A 1051 -2.57 -44.42 -2.26
N ILE A 1052 -1.46 -44.41 -1.50
CA ILE A 1052 -0.20 -43.77 -1.88
C ILE A 1052 0.41 -44.44 -3.12
N ARG A 1053 0.21 -45.76 -3.31
CA ARG A 1053 0.64 -46.56 -4.48
C ARG A 1053 2.11 -46.32 -4.90
N GLN A 1054 3.04 -46.63 -4.00
CA GLN A 1054 4.48 -46.46 -4.18
C GLN A 1054 5.20 -47.75 -4.61
N ASP A 1055 4.93 -48.23 -5.82
CA ASP A 1055 5.55 -49.43 -6.39
C ASP A 1055 6.91 -49.14 -7.03
N ASN A 1056 7.97 -48.98 -6.21
CA ASN A 1056 9.32 -48.63 -6.66
C ASN A 1056 10.26 -49.82 -6.93
N ILE A 1057 9.88 -51.04 -6.52
CA ILE A 1057 10.66 -52.29 -6.75
C ILE A 1057 10.13 -53.08 -7.96
N GLY A 1058 8.81 -53.05 -8.18
CA GLY A 1058 8.11 -53.90 -9.15
C GLY A 1058 7.37 -55.10 -8.50
N PRO A 1059 6.57 -55.84 -9.28
CA PRO A 1059 5.71 -56.89 -8.76
C PRO A 1059 6.52 -58.11 -8.27
N SER A 1060 6.29 -58.54 -7.03
CA SER A 1060 6.88 -59.78 -6.51
C SER A 1060 6.18 -61.02 -7.07
N TYR A 1061 6.64 -61.49 -8.23
CA TYR A 1061 6.07 -62.62 -8.96
C TYR A 1061 5.97 -63.92 -8.13
N PHE A 1062 7.00 -64.25 -7.35
CA PHE A 1062 7.09 -65.53 -6.64
C PHE A 1062 6.50 -65.51 -5.22
N PHE A 1063 6.69 -64.42 -4.47
CA PHE A 1063 6.35 -64.40 -3.04
C PHE A 1063 5.00 -63.76 -2.75
N SER A 1064 4.59 -62.72 -3.49
CA SER A 1064 3.34 -61.98 -3.17
C SER A 1064 2.10 -62.88 -3.19
N LEU A 1065 1.98 -63.76 -4.19
CA LEU A 1065 0.84 -64.68 -4.31
C LEU A 1065 0.90 -65.83 -3.28
N ASN A 1066 2.12 -66.25 -2.92
CA ASN A 1066 2.39 -67.40 -2.02
C ASN A 1066 2.61 -66.99 -0.54
N ARG A 1067 2.29 -65.76 -0.17
CA ARG A 1067 2.49 -65.21 1.18
C ARG A 1067 1.61 -65.90 2.24
N TYR A 1068 1.99 -65.73 3.52
CA TYR A 1068 1.39 -66.40 4.68
C TYR A 1068 -0.14 -66.42 4.71
N TRP A 1069 -0.71 -67.60 5.03
CA TRP A 1069 -2.14 -67.95 4.82
C TRP A 1069 -3.16 -66.96 5.40
N ARG A 1070 -2.84 -66.28 6.51
CA ARG A 1070 -3.74 -65.28 7.11
C ARG A 1070 -4.03 -64.12 6.16
N TYR A 1071 -3.02 -63.69 5.41
CA TYR A 1071 -3.04 -62.53 4.52
C TYR A 1071 -2.91 -62.92 3.03
N LYS A 1072 -2.88 -64.22 2.69
CA LYS A 1072 -2.63 -64.73 1.32
C LYS A 1072 -3.51 -64.07 0.26
N ALA A 1073 -3.04 -64.04 -0.98
CA ALA A 1073 -3.90 -63.75 -2.12
C ALA A 1073 -4.99 -64.83 -2.16
N ARG A 1074 -6.24 -64.46 -1.91
CA ARG A 1074 -7.36 -65.40 -1.93
C ARG A 1074 -7.90 -65.47 -3.36
N PRO A 1075 -7.87 -66.62 -4.03
CA PRO A 1075 -8.58 -66.77 -5.29
C PRO A 1075 -10.08 -66.62 -5.09
N HIS A 1076 -10.77 -66.19 -6.14
CA HIS A 1076 -12.19 -65.86 -6.11
C HIS A 1076 -12.82 -66.02 -7.50
N GLY A 1077 -14.15 -66.22 -7.54
CA GLY A 1077 -14.90 -66.39 -8.77
C GLY A 1077 -14.86 -67.82 -9.29
N TYR A 1078 -14.28 -68.04 -10.47
CA TYR A 1078 -14.28 -69.35 -11.12
C TYR A 1078 -13.42 -70.38 -10.37
N ILE A 1079 -13.87 -71.63 -10.35
CA ILE A 1079 -13.15 -72.78 -9.75
C ILE A 1079 -11.70 -72.89 -10.28
N ARG A 1080 -11.45 -72.58 -11.55
CA ARG A 1080 -10.10 -72.51 -12.16
C ARG A 1080 -9.12 -71.52 -11.52
N HIS A 1081 -9.56 -70.61 -10.64
CA HIS A 1081 -8.68 -69.73 -9.87
C HIS A 1081 -8.23 -70.36 -8.54
N PHE A 1082 -8.97 -71.35 -8.04
CA PHE A 1082 -8.71 -72.06 -6.78
C PHE A 1082 -7.78 -73.27 -6.99
N ASP A 1083 -6.81 -73.19 -7.89
CA ASP A 1083 -5.99 -74.33 -8.31
C ASP A 1083 -5.11 -74.90 -7.19
N ASN A 1084 -4.73 -74.06 -6.22
CA ASN A 1084 -4.07 -74.47 -4.99
C ASN A 1084 -5.08 -75.12 -4.01
N GLU A 1085 -6.20 -74.46 -3.71
CA GLU A 1085 -7.23 -75.00 -2.82
C GLU A 1085 -7.86 -76.31 -3.34
N ILE A 1086 -7.90 -76.53 -4.66
CA ILE A 1086 -8.35 -77.78 -5.29
C ILE A 1086 -7.35 -78.90 -5.03
N ARG A 1087 -6.04 -78.61 -5.11
CA ARG A 1087 -4.98 -79.58 -4.78
C ARG A 1087 -5.04 -79.95 -3.30
N ASP A 1088 -5.17 -78.96 -2.41
CA ASP A 1088 -5.35 -79.15 -0.97
C ASP A 1088 -6.60 -79.99 -0.67
N LEU A 1089 -7.72 -79.68 -1.34
CA LEU A 1089 -9.00 -80.39 -1.16
C LEU A 1089 -8.95 -81.85 -1.63
N PHE A 1090 -8.36 -82.13 -2.79
CA PHE A 1090 -8.21 -83.51 -3.26
C PHE A 1090 -7.26 -84.32 -2.38
N GLN A 1091 -6.13 -83.73 -1.96
CA GLN A 1091 -5.22 -84.37 -1.00
C GLN A 1091 -5.93 -84.70 0.33
N PHE A 1092 -6.76 -83.78 0.83
CA PHE A 1092 -7.55 -83.99 2.04
C PHE A 1092 -8.62 -85.07 1.88
N ILE A 1093 -9.39 -85.05 0.78
CA ILE A 1093 -10.44 -86.05 0.51
C ILE A 1093 -9.84 -87.46 0.39
N ASP A 1094 -8.74 -87.61 -0.34
CA ASP A 1094 -8.03 -88.90 -0.49
C ASP A 1094 -7.51 -89.42 0.86
N GLY A 1095 -6.85 -88.56 1.65
CA GLY A 1095 -6.32 -88.94 2.96
C GLY A 1095 -7.38 -89.27 4.03
N VAL A 1096 -8.62 -88.80 3.88
CA VAL A 1096 -9.70 -88.94 4.90
C VAL A 1096 -10.81 -89.91 4.46
N THR A 1097 -10.89 -90.32 3.19
CA THR A 1097 -11.98 -91.18 2.68
C THR A 1097 -11.53 -92.61 2.41
N PRO A 1098 -11.78 -93.59 3.31
CA PRO A 1098 -11.32 -94.96 3.10
C PRO A 1098 -12.06 -95.61 1.93
N TRP A 1099 -11.31 -96.18 0.98
CA TRP A 1099 -11.84 -96.87 -0.19
C TRP A 1099 -12.93 -97.91 0.15
N LYS A 1100 -12.81 -98.60 1.30
CA LYS A 1100 -13.79 -99.56 1.82
C LYS A 1100 -15.22 -98.99 1.99
N GLN A 1101 -15.38 -97.68 2.20
CA GLN A 1101 -16.70 -97.04 2.21
C GLN A 1101 -17.11 -96.60 0.80
N ALA A 1102 -16.18 -96.05 0.00
CA ALA A 1102 -16.44 -95.61 -1.37
C ALA A 1102 -16.96 -96.75 -2.28
N GLN A 1103 -16.47 -97.98 -2.10
CA GLN A 1103 -16.93 -99.18 -2.81
C GLN A 1103 -18.44 -99.48 -2.69
N LYS A 1104 -19.15 -98.86 -1.73
CA LYS A 1104 -20.61 -99.04 -1.54
C LYS A 1104 -21.45 -98.13 -2.44
N ILE A 1105 -20.87 -97.09 -3.01
CA ILE A 1105 -21.58 -96.14 -3.89
C ILE A 1105 -21.86 -96.85 -5.22
N ARG A 1106 -23.11 -96.80 -5.69
CA ARG A 1106 -23.59 -97.49 -6.90
C ARG A 1106 -23.95 -96.52 -8.00
N THR A 1107 -23.61 -96.87 -9.24
CA THR A 1107 -24.09 -96.13 -10.41
C THR A 1107 -25.43 -96.66 -10.91
N TYR A 1108 -26.23 -95.81 -11.56
CA TYR A 1108 -27.59 -96.19 -12.00
C TYR A 1108 -27.63 -97.38 -12.97
N TRP A 1109 -26.60 -97.59 -13.78
CA TRP A 1109 -26.57 -98.69 -14.75
C TRP A 1109 -26.22 -100.04 -14.08
N GLU A 1110 -25.37 -100.05 -13.05
CA GLU A 1110 -25.08 -101.25 -12.24
C GLU A 1110 -26.35 -101.79 -11.58
N VAL A 1111 -27.19 -100.90 -11.04
CA VAL A 1111 -28.48 -101.28 -10.44
C VAL A 1111 -29.46 -101.74 -11.52
N ARG A 1112 -29.60 -100.97 -12.61
CA ARG A 1112 -30.56 -101.24 -13.71
C ARG A 1112 -30.21 -102.45 -14.58
N ALA A 1113 -28.99 -103.01 -14.49
CA ALA A 1113 -28.62 -104.25 -15.16
C ALA A 1113 -29.56 -105.44 -14.84
N HIS A 1114 -30.26 -105.37 -13.69
CA HIS A 1114 -31.20 -106.37 -13.22
C HIS A 1114 -32.66 -106.14 -13.69
N HIS A 1115 -32.94 -105.08 -14.45
CA HIS A 1115 -34.27 -104.83 -15.02
C HIS A 1115 -34.54 -105.78 -16.20
N PRO A 1116 -35.75 -106.35 -16.37
CA PRO A 1116 -36.05 -107.37 -17.40
C PRO A 1116 -35.86 -106.91 -18.86
N MET A 1117 -35.84 -105.60 -19.10
CA MET A 1117 -35.44 -105.00 -20.37
C MET A 1117 -34.54 -103.80 -20.06
N PRO A 1118 -33.23 -104.00 -19.85
CA PRO A 1118 -32.34 -102.95 -19.33
C PRO A 1118 -31.74 -102.08 -20.45
N GLN A 1119 -31.77 -102.58 -21.69
CA GLN A 1119 -31.23 -101.93 -22.88
C GLN A 1119 -32.27 -101.92 -23.99
N PHE A 1120 -32.58 -100.73 -24.50
CA PHE A 1120 -33.28 -100.51 -25.76
C PHE A 1120 -32.84 -99.15 -26.30
N ASN A 1121 -32.85 -98.99 -27.62
CA ASN A 1121 -32.56 -97.71 -28.23
C ASN A 1121 -33.77 -96.80 -28.10
N ARG A 1122 -33.54 -95.62 -27.52
CA ARG A 1122 -34.52 -94.54 -27.51
C ARG A 1122 -34.77 -93.99 -28.93
N PRO A 1123 -35.91 -93.32 -29.19
CA PRO A 1123 -36.34 -93.01 -30.56
C PRO A 1123 -35.41 -92.08 -31.36
N GLU A 1124 -34.52 -91.33 -30.70
CA GLU A 1124 -33.83 -90.16 -31.27
C GLU A 1124 -32.75 -90.50 -32.33
N VAL A 1125 -32.18 -91.72 -32.32
CA VAL A 1125 -31.09 -92.10 -33.27
C VAL A 1125 -31.24 -93.52 -33.78
N ALA A 1126 -31.25 -94.50 -32.87
CA ALA A 1126 -31.13 -95.93 -33.21
C ALA A 1126 -32.45 -96.70 -33.05
N MET A 1127 -33.61 -96.04 -33.10
CA MET A 1127 -34.93 -96.67 -32.98
C MET A 1127 -35.12 -97.85 -33.95
N HIS A 1128 -34.70 -97.65 -35.20
CA HIS A 1128 -34.76 -98.64 -36.27
C HIS A 1128 -33.83 -99.85 -36.05
N ARG A 1129 -32.95 -99.79 -35.05
CA ARG A 1129 -32.07 -100.90 -34.62
C ARG A 1129 -32.61 -101.66 -33.42
N ASN A 1130 -33.79 -101.30 -32.90
CA ASN A 1130 -34.46 -102.12 -31.90
C ASN A 1130 -34.89 -103.44 -32.53
N THR A 1131 -34.28 -104.53 -32.07
CA THR A 1131 -34.65 -105.88 -32.48
C THR A 1131 -35.70 -106.46 -31.54
N VAL A 1132 -36.52 -107.37 -32.05
CA VAL A 1132 -37.52 -108.09 -31.23
C VAL A 1132 -36.85 -108.89 -30.10
N GLY A 1133 -35.58 -109.29 -30.25
CA GLY A 1133 -34.79 -109.96 -29.21
C GLY A 1133 -34.50 -109.10 -27.96
N LEU A 1134 -34.73 -107.78 -28.01
CA LEU A 1134 -34.69 -106.93 -26.81
C LEU A 1134 -35.96 -107.07 -25.95
N LEU A 1135 -37.08 -107.46 -26.56
CA LEU A 1135 -38.34 -107.66 -25.84
C LEU A 1135 -38.24 -109.00 -25.07
N PRO A 1136 -38.41 -109.02 -23.74
CA PRO A 1136 -38.32 -110.25 -22.95
C PRO A 1136 -39.61 -111.07 -23.06
N ALA A 1137 -39.96 -111.49 -24.29
CA ALA A 1137 -41.26 -112.09 -24.62
C ALA A 1137 -41.54 -113.42 -23.91
N HIS A 1138 -40.53 -114.05 -23.31
CA HIS A 1138 -40.69 -115.22 -22.45
C HIS A 1138 -41.27 -114.88 -21.07
N LEU A 1139 -41.14 -113.64 -20.60
CA LEU A 1139 -41.68 -113.13 -19.33
C LEU A 1139 -43.16 -112.76 -19.42
N TRP A 1140 -43.78 -112.77 -20.60
CA TRP A 1140 -45.20 -112.48 -20.77
C TRP A 1140 -45.91 -113.51 -21.63
N GLU A 1141 -47.23 -113.55 -21.56
CA GLU A 1141 -48.04 -114.32 -22.50
C GLU A 1141 -48.80 -113.41 -23.45
N THR A 1142 -48.87 -113.81 -24.71
CA THR A 1142 -49.60 -113.13 -25.78
C THR A 1142 -50.89 -113.85 -26.15
N ASP A 1143 -51.90 -113.08 -26.55
CA ASP A 1143 -53.10 -113.62 -27.20
C ASP A 1143 -52.78 -113.94 -28.67
N LYS A 1144 -53.05 -115.19 -29.07
CA LYS A 1144 -52.74 -115.72 -30.40
C LYS A 1144 -53.56 -115.08 -31.52
N LYS A 1145 -54.72 -114.47 -31.24
CA LYS A 1145 -55.55 -113.81 -32.26
C LYS A 1145 -55.22 -112.33 -32.46
N THR A 1146 -54.96 -111.59 -31.38
CA THR A 1146 -54.72 -110.13 -31.45
C THR A 1146 -53.24 -109.74 -31.47
N GLY A 1147 -52.32 -110.66 -31.17
CA GLY A 1147 -50.88 -110.38 -31.06
C GLY A 1147 -50.50 -109.50 -29.87
N LYS A 1148 -51.46 -109.12 -29.01
CA LYS A 1148 -51.22 -108.29 -27.83
C LYS A 1148 -50.81 -109.14 -26.63
N VAL A 1149 -50.05 -108.54 -25.71
CA VAL A 1149 -49.73 -109.14 -24.41
C VAL A 1149 -50.98 -109.16 -23.54
N LYS A 1150 -51.31 -110.33 -22.95
CA LYS A 1150 -52.46 -110.49 -22.04
C LYS A 1150 -52.09 -110.47 -20.55
N MET A 1151 -50.89 -110.94 -20.20
CA MET A 1151 -50.37 -110.94 -18.81
C MET A 1151 -48.85 -111.08 -18.79
N VAL A 1152 -48.23 -110.65 -17.68
CA VAL A 1152 -46.79 -110.80 -17.39
C VAL A 1152 -46.63 -111.81 -16.25
N LYS A 1153 -45.55 -112.60 -16.26
CA LYS A 1153 -45.18 -113.58 -15.23
C LYS A 1153 -44.47 -112.89 -14.05
N ASP A 1154 -44.41 -113.57 -12.90
CA ASP A 1154 -43.54 -113.13 -11.79
C ASP A 1154 -42.08 -113.18 -12.26
N SER A 1155 -41.34 -112.10 -12.01
CA SER A 1155 -39.98 -111.89 -12.48
C SER A 1155 -38.93 -111.98 -11.36
N VAL A 1156 -39.33 -112.19 -10.10
CA VAL A 1156 -38.44 -112.11 -8.93
C VAL A 1156 -38.15 -113.49 -8.33
N ARG A 1157 -39.16 -114.36 -8.21
CA ARG A 1157 -39.01 -115.65 -7.49
C ARG A 1157 -37.99 -116.60 -8.13
N ASP A 1158 -37.97 -116.68 -9.45
CA ASP A 1158 -37.11 -117.59 -10.21
C ASP A 1158 -35.81 -116.90 -10.70
N TYR A 1159 -35.57 -115.66 -10.27
CA TYR A 1159 -34.45 -114.85 -10.74
C TYR A 1159 -33.13 -115.22 -10.05
N GLN A 1160 -32.17 -115.72 -10.83
CA GLN A 1160 -30.83 -116.06 -10.34
C GLN A 1160 -29.78 -115.17 -11.00
N THR A 1161 -29.04 -114.41 -10.20
CA THR A 1161 -27.89 -113.60 -10.64
C THR A 1161 -26.65 -113.93 -9.81
N LYS A 1162 -25.51 -114.08 -10.46
CA LYS A 1162 -24.20 -114.24 -9.79
C LYS A 1162 -23.57 -112.90 -9.39
N THR A 1163 -24.18 -111.78 -9.78
CA THR A 1163 -23.64 -110.43 -9.59
C THR A 1163 -24.68 -109.49 -8.97
N PRO A 1164 -25.17 -109.77 -7.75
CA PRO A 1164 -26.08 -108.86 -7.03
C PRO A 1164 -25.43 -107.49 -6.76
N LEU A 1165 -24.09 -107.47 -6.70
CA LEU A 1165 -23.23 -106.30 -6.78
C LEU A 1165 -22.23 -106.48 -7.94
N PRO A 1166 -21.69 -105.39 -8.51
CA PRO A 1166 -20.57 -105.45 -9.45
C PRO A 1166 -19.38 -106.25 -8.91
N THR A 1167 -18.75 -107.02 -9.80
CA THR A 1167 -17.69 -108.00 -9.49
C THR A 1167 -16.43 -107.43 -8.83
N TRP A 1168 -16.19 -106.12 -8.96
CA TRP A 1168 -15.04 -105.42 -8.39
C TRP A 1168 -15.27 -104.93 -6.94
N VAL A 1169 -16.44 -105.21 -6.34
CA VAL A 1169 -16.73 -104.85 -4.94
C VAL A 1169 -16.69 -106.07 -4.03
N GLN A 1170 -15.77 -106.02 -3.06
CA GLN A 1170 -15.59 -106.99 -1.98
C GLN A 1170 -15.76 -106.20 -0.66
N LEU A 1171 -16.82 -106.49 0.11
CA LEU A 1171 -17.24 -105.72 1.29
C LEU A 1171 -16.94 -106.43 2.62
#